data_AF-A0A2M9EVP9-F1
#
_entry.id   AF-A0A2M9EVP9-F1
#
_cell.length_a   1.000
_cell.length_b   1.000
_cell.length_c   1.000
_cell.angle_alpha   90.00
_cell.angle_beta   90.00
_cell.angle_gamma   90.00
#
_symmetry.space_group_name_H-M   'P 1'
#
loop_
_entity.id
_entity.type
_entity.pdbx_description
1 polymer ?
#
loop_
_entity_poly.entity_id
_entity_poly.type
_entity_poly.pdbx_seq_one_letter_code
_entity_poly.pdbx_strand_id
1 'polypeptide(L)'
;MALAAQPVADTANTSASCANATTAAQREACQARQMAHFHFTSGSEHGLAGTASAVDKPLVSANYTEAAKLGDAESWKSDEFMQDWGLEAMNAHHAYARGLTGSGIRIGLLDSGVGLGHSEFAGKAHQGLKIGDLLADGSRCVSNPYQYSSAENACFATDGGRGTMDIVYLDESIRELVEIDAPELIPVIGKASFSFESHGTHVAGTMAANRDGSGMHGVAFGANFSSARLSADEFLVLEWDCVYNDICRKSHTPEASGSAFADMYQQMSAAGVRAINHSWGFPRDPGTQAAHDAFYAAPSLAERWSAIRQASLDSGLIQVWAAGNTNARPRPEDAPGAGAYASLPRHYAELEPYWLSVVNLTPAKGSYVLSRSSMKCGLSMQWCIAAPGTAINSSVYAEGQFAVDAEVDANGQLNLTGMAQFSPSFGYADYTGTSMAAPHVTGALALLFERYPYLTNAQVRDVLLTTATDLGAPGVDDVYGWGMVNLKKAIEGYGQFRVDTDVNMVAKAGGTHWWNDARVWDVWTNDISGAAFSFNSDAGGWLRLAGNNSFAGLTVNSGTLELTGDNTLGSDVVVNGGVLRNNGTLRNKVTLNGGLYAGAGALHGDFHLAQGGSIAPGNSIGTLTINGNYVQQAGTRFFVDMAPPDSTDKLEVTGTATLNGGTVVAVRMPGVYGLGQRYNFLTAQGGLSGQ
;
A
#
# COMPACT_ATOMS: atom_id res chain seq x y z
N MET A 1 -45.67 -12.84 12.14
CA MET A 1 -46.63 -12.29 13.13
C MET A 1 -45.99 -11.19 14.00
N ALA A 2 -46.21 -9.92 13.62
CA ALA A 2 -46.06 -8.65 14.36
C ALA A 2 -45.05 -8.49 15.53
N LEU A 3 -44.14 -7.51 15.38
CA LEU A 3 -44.41 -6.15 15.90
C LEU A 3 -43.51 -5.10 15.22
N ALA A 4 -44.12 -4.20 14.44
CA ALA A 4 -43.44 -3.09 13.82
C ALA A 4 -43.07 -2.03 14.87
N ALA A 5 -41.77 -1.72 15.01
CA ALA A 5 -41.29 -0.51 15.63
C ALA A 5 -40.96 0.50 14.53
N GLN A 6 -41.65 1.64 14.49
CA GLN A 6 -41.28 2.72 13.57
C GLN A 6 -39.90 3.27 13.97
N PRO A 7 -39.01 3.56 13.00
CA PRO A 7 -37.79 4.29 13.30
C PRO A 7 -38.18 5.71 13.74
N VAL A 8 -37.82 6.08 14.97
CA VAL A 8 -37.93 7.46 15.42
C VAL A 8 -36.90 8.27 14.63
N ALA A 9 -37.39 9.04 13.66
CA ALA A 9 -36.58 9.98 12.92
C ALA A 9 -36.15 11.15 13.83
N ASP A 10 -35.03 10.98 14.54
CA ASP A 10 -34.38 12.10 15.24
C ASP A 10 -33.47 12.87 14.27
N THR A 11 -34.13 13.54 13.32
CA THR A 11 -33.48 14.42 12.35
C THR A 11 -33.04 15.72 13.00
N ALA A 12 -31.90 15.73 13.71
CA ALA A 12 -30.94 16.86 13.77
C ALA A 12 -29.84 16.69 14.85
N ASN A 13 -28.62 16.22 14.48
CA ASN A 13 -27.35 16.89 14.85
C ASN A 13 -26.04 16.31 14.23
N THR A 14 -26.08 15.70 13.03
CA THR A 14 -24.94 14.96 12.45
C THR A 14 -23.86 15.83 11.79
N SER A 15 -23.52 17.01 12.36
CA SER A 15 -22.56 17.95 11.75
C SER A 15 -21.70 18.75 12.73
N ALA A 16 -21.35 18.16 13.88
CA ALA A 16 -20.25 18.69 14.70
C ALA A 16 -18.89 18.39 14.02
N SER A 17 -18.50 19.24 13.07
CA SER A 17 -17.23 19.19 12.32
C SER A 17 -16.03 18.88 13.23
N CYS A 18 -15.35 17.76 12.97
CA CYS A 18 -14.13 17.41 13.69
C CYS A 18 -12.91 18.24 13.22
N ALA A 19 -12.95 18.89 12.04
CA ALA A 19 -11.87 19.79 11.60
C ALA A 19 -11.74 21.06 12.46
N ASN A 20 -12.83 21.50 13.12
CA ASN A 20 -12.79 22.64 14.04
C ASN A 20 -12.11 22.33 15.40
N ALA A 21 -11.66 21.09 15.64
CA ALA A 21 -10.97 20.69 16.86
C ALA A 21 -9.46 21.03 16.82
N THR A 22 -9.09 22.09 17.53
CA THR A 22 -7.72 22.63 17.55
C THR A 22 -6.71 21.81 18.35
N THR A 23 -7.14 20.77 19.07
CA THR A 23 -6.26 19.89 19.86
C THR A 23 -6.54 18.41 19.61
N ALA A 24 -5.52 17.57 19.74
CA ALA A 24 -5.64 16.12 19.59
C ALA A 24 -6.70 15.51 20.51
N ALA A 25 -6.81 15.97 21.76
CA ALA A 25 -7.82 15.50 22.71
C ALA A 25 -9.27 15.87 22.29
N GLN A 26 -9.47 17.00 21.60
CA GLN A 26 -10.78 17.35 21.04
C GLN A 26 -11.12 16.50 19.82
N ARG A 27 -10.12 16.13 19.00
CA ARG A 27 -10.29 15.18 17.88
C ARG A 27 -10.58 13.76 18.37
N GLU A 28 -9.81 13.26 19.33
CA GLU A 28 -10.04 11.96 20.00
C GLU A 28 -11.43 11.94 20.63
N ALA A 29 -11.88 13.03 21.27
CA ALA A 29 -13.26 13.15 21.79
C ALA A 29 -14.34 13.34 20.71
N CYS A 30 -13.99 13.73 19.48
CA CYS A 30 -14.91 13.79 18.33
C CYS A 30 -15.08 12.38 17.73
N GLN A 31 -13.96 11.73 17.42
CA GLN A 31 -13.86 10.34 16.95
C GLN A 31 -14.49 9.37 17.94
N ALA A 32 -14.25 9.53 19.25
CA ALA A 32 -14.89 8.70 20.28
C ALA A 32 -16.42 8.91 20.36
N ARG A 33 -16.94 10.08 19.97
CA ARG A 33 -18.40 10.31 19.86
C ARG A 33 -18.99 9.67 18.60
N GLN A 34 -18.28 9.73 17.47
CA GLN A 34 -18.64 8.99 16.25
C GLN A 34 -18.65 7.48 16.51
N MET A 35 -17.60 6.92 17.11
CA MET A 35 -17.53 5.50 17.48
C MET A 35 -18.53 5.09 18.57
N ALA A 36 -18.87 5.98 19.52
CA ALA A 36 -19.87 5.67 20.56
C ALA A 36 -21.29 5.49 20.01
N HIS A 37 -21.64 6.16 18.90
CA HIS A 37 -22.91 5.91 18.20
C HIS A 37 -23.01 4.46 17.68
N PHE A 38 -21.89 3.88 17.24
CA PHE A 38 -21.83 2.48 16.78
C PHE A 38 -22.04 1.45 17.89
N HIS A 39 -21.58 1.73 19.11
CA HIS A 39 -21.75 0.81 20.22
C HIS A 39 -23.21 0.66 20.68
N PHE A 40 -24.07 1.65 20.44
CA PHE A 40 -25.50 1.56 20.76
C PHE A 40 -26.34 0.80 19.72
N THR A 41 -25.87 0.67 18.47
CA THR A 41 -26.60 -0.05 17.41
C THR A 41 -26.18 -1.52 17.26
N SER A 42 -24.95 -1.87 17.66
CA SER A 42 -24.39 -3.24 17.56
C SER A 42 -25.00 -4.31 18.50
N GLY A 43 -26.14 -4.03 19.13
CA GLY A 43 -26.80 -4.90 20.11
C GLY A 43 -27.80 -5.91 19.54
N SER A 44 -28.13 -5.83 18.24
CA SER A 44 -29.03 -6.75 17.54
C SER A 44 -28.30 -7.53 16.43
N GLU A 45 -28.81 -8.72 16.15
CA GLU A 45 -28.17 -9.85 15.49
C GLU A 45 -27.59 -9.59 14.07
N HIS A 46 -26.57 -10.40 13.75
CA HIS A 46 -25.94 -10.67 12.46
C HIS A 46 -26.36 -9.84 11.22
N GLY A 47 -25.46 -8.95 10.79
CA GLY A 47 -25.42 -8.42 9.42
C GLY A 47 -24.15 -7.61 9.17
N LEU A 48 -23.63 -7.63 7.93
CA LEU A 48 -22.59 -6.69 7.46
C LEU A 48 -23.19 -5.30 7.11
N ALA A 49 -24.47 -5.08 7.42
CA ALA A 49 -25.21 -3.87 7.14
C ALA A 49 -24.90 -2.77 8.18
N GLY A 50 -23.92 -1.92 7.89
CA GLY A 50 -23.90 -0.57 8.43
C GLY A 50 -24.97 0.28 7.75
N THR A 51 -25.78 1.01 8.51
CA THR A 51 -26.89 1.83 7.97
C THR A 51 -26.36 2.94 7.07
N ALA A 52 -26.65 2.89 5.78
CA ALA A 52 -26.23 3.90 4.81
C ALA A 52 -27.06 5.18 4.97
N SER A 53 -26.37 6.32 5.12
CA SER A 53 -27.05 7.61 5.16
C SER A 53 -27.11 8.20 3.74
N ALA A 54 -28.30 8.19 3.14
CA ALA A 54 -28.55 8.79 1.83
C ALA A 54 -28.53 10.33 1.92
N VAL A 55 -27.33 10.92 1.90
CA VAL A 55 -27.16 12.37 1.76
C VAL A 55 -27.37 12.75 0.30
N ASP A 56 -28.63 13.00 -0.04
CA ASP A 56 -29.06 13.35 -1.40
C ASP A 56 -28.57 14.75 -1.81
N LYS A 57 -27.38 14.80 -2.43
CA LYS A 57 -27.01 15.74 -3.51
C LYS A 57 -25.64 15.44 -4.14
N PRO A 58 -25.55 15.31 -5.47
CA PRO A 58 -24.27 15.27 -6.15
C PRO A 58 -23.63 16.67 -6.15
N LEU A 59 -22.63 16.85 -5.30
CA LEU A 59 -21.67 17.95 -5.40
C LEU A 59 -20.27 17.37 -5.60
N VAL A 60 -20.02 16.80 -6.79
CA VAL A 60 -18.71 17.00 -7.41
C VAL A 60 -18.57 18.51 -7.53
N SER A 61 -17.81 19.13 -6.63
CA SER A 61 -17.70 20.58 -6.66
C SER A 61 -16.86 20.94 -7.88
N ALA A 62 -17.54 21.39 -8.96
CA ALA A 62 -16.91 21.75 -10.23
C ALA A 62 -15.93 22.95 -10.13
N ASN A 63 -15.75 23.46 -8.91
CA ASN A 63 -14.83 24.51 -8.50
C ASN A 63 -14.01 24.10 -7.24
N TYR A 64 -13.79 22.81 -6.96
CA TYR A 64 -12.92 22.39 -5.85
C TYR A 64 -11.57 23.09 -5.98
N THR A 65 -11.18 23.77 -4.91
CA THR A 65 -9.89 24.45 -4.81
C THR A 65 -9.24 23.92 -3.55
N GLU A 66 -8.15 23.16 -3.71
CA GLU A 66 -7.39 22.65 -2.57
C GLU A 66 -6.93 23.82 -1.69
N ALA A 67 -7.29 23.75 -0.41
CA ALA A 67 -6.98 24.76 0.60
C ALA A 67 -5.74 24.37 1.43
N ALA A 68 -5.37 23.08 1.41
CA ALA A 68 -4.17 22.58 2.02
C ALA A 68 -2.91 23.11 1.33
N LYS A 69 -1.80 23.12 2.07
CA LYS A 69 -0.53 23.72 1.67
C LYS A 69 0.56 22.66 1.66
N LEU A 70 1.36 22.66 0.59
CA LEU A 70 2.59 21.89 0.54
C LEU A 70 3.55 22.36 1.64
N GLY A 71 4.19 21.40 2.30
CA GLY A 71 5.05 21.61 3.47
C GLY A 71 4.34 21.72 4.82
N ASP A 72 3.00 21.87 4.87
CA ASP A 72 2.22 22.02 6.10
C ASP A 72 1.24 20.85 6.28
N ALA A 73 1.66 19.83 7.03
CA ALA A 73 0.89 18.59 7.18
C ALA A 73 -0.44 18.76 7.95
N GLU A 74 -0.57 19.72 8.87
CA GLU A 74 -1.85 19.92 9.56
C GLU A 74 -2.89 20.56 8.63
N SER A 75 -2.47 21.34 7.62
CA SER A 75 -3.38 21.96 6.64
C SER A 75 -4.17 20.96 5.77
N TRP A 76 -3.77 19.69 5.73
CA TRP A 76 -4.46 18.62 4.96
C TRP A 76 -5.64 17.99 5.71
N LYS A 77 -5.81 18.28 7.01
CA LYS A 77 -6.86 17.69 7.86
C LYS A 77 -8.21 18.42 7.70
N SER A 78 -8.77 18.33 6.48
CA SER A 78 -10.12 18.81 6.14
C SER A 78 -11.22 17.98 6.81
N ASP A 79 -12.48 18.46 6.83
CA ASP A 79 -13.61 17.66 7.33
C ASP A 79 -13.81 16.35 6.55
N GLU A 80 -13.52 16.38 5.24
CA GLU A 80 -13.45 15.24 4.31
C GLU A 80 -12.34 14.23 4.71
N PHE A 81 -11.12 14.71 5.01
CA PHE A 81 -10.03 13.88 5.55
C PHE A 81 -10.42 13.25 6.89
N MET A 82 -11.15 13.98 7.74
CA MET A 82 -11.57 13.52 9.06
C MET A 82 -12.77 12.55 9.03
N GLN A 83 -13.33 12.22 7.86
CA GLN A 83 -14.33 11.14 7.75
C GLN A 83 -13.70 9.75 7.96
N ASP A 84 -12.43 9.58 7.62
CA ASP A 84 -11.67 8.36 7.88
C ASP A 84 -10.56 8.66 8.90
N TRP A 85 -10.78 8.27 10.15
CA TRP A 85 -9.79 8.42 11.22
C TRP A 85 -8.47 7.71 10.90
N GLY A 86 -8.52 6.69 10.05
CA GLY A 86 -7.37 5.91 9.62
C GLY A 86 -6.31 6.76 8.93
N LEU A 87 -6.73 7.81 8.20
CA LEU A 87 -5.83 8.76 7.52
C LEU A 87 -4.97 9.58 8.49
N GLU A 88 -5.51 9.98 9.65
CA GLU A 88 -4.70 10.63 10.71
C GLU A 88 -3.77 9.58 11.35
N ALA A 89 -4.30 8.41 11.70
CA ALA A 89 -3.56 7.34 12.36
C ALA A 89 -2.32 6.88 11.56
N MET A 90 -2.48 6.58 10.27
CA MET A 90 -1.36 6.18 9.41
C MET A 90 -0.44 7.32 8.99
N ASN A 91 -0.68 8.54 9.48
CA ASN A 91 0.06 9.76 9.14
C ASN A 91 -0.01 10.17 7.64
N ALA A 92 -1.11 9.88 6.94
CA ALA A 92 -1.22 10.12 5.49
C ALA A 92 -1.05 11.60 5.09
N HIS A 93 -1.55 12.52 5.92
CA HIS A 93 -1.37 13.97 5.79
C HIS A 93 0.10 14.42 5.64
N HIS A 94 1.08 13.66 6.16
CA HIS A 94 2.50 13.96 5.93
C HIS A 94 2.97 13.64 4.51
N ALA A 95 2.40 12.63 3.84
CA ALA A 95 2.66 12.34 2.43
C ALA A 95 2.02 13.40 1.53
N TYR A 96 0.79 13.81 1.83
CA TYR A 96 0.08 14.86 1.08
C TYR A 96 0.79 16.22 1.20
N ALA A 97 1.37 16.53 2.36
CA ALA A 97 2.23 17.70 2.53
C ALA A 97 3.49 17.69 1.64
N ARG A 98 3.91 16.52 1.15
CA ARG A 98 4.94 16.37 0.11
C ARG A 98 4.37 16.32 -1.30
N GLY A 99 3.10 16.62 -1.50
CA GLY A 99 2.43 16.56 -2.81
C GLY A 99 2.26 15.15 -3.37
N LEU A 100 2.43 14.11 -2.55
CA LEU A 100 2.15 12.73 -2.93
C LEU A 100 0.65 12.50 -2.82
N THR A 101 0.06 11.86 -3.83
CA THR A 101 -1.39 11.64 -3.95
C THR A 101 -1.74 10.27 -4.54
N GLY A 102 -0.75 9.52 -5.05
CA GLY A 102 -0.91 8.34 -5.88
C GLY A 102 -0.97 8.68 -7.37
N SER A 103 -0.66 9.93 -7.76
CA SER A 103 -0.78 10.40 -9.14
C SER A 103 0.10 9.59 -10.09
N GLY A 104 -0.47 9.23 -11.25
CA GLY A 104 0.20 8.39 -12.25
C GLY A 104 0.31 6.89 -11.87
N ILE A 105 -0.13 6.50 -10.67
CA ILE A 105 -0.12 5.10 -10.22
C ILE A 105 -1.47 4.44 -10.49
N ARG A 106 -1.43 3.14 -10.82
CA ARG A 106 -2.59 2.26 -10.87
C ARG A 106 -2.45 1.10 -9.87
N ILE A 107 -3.52 0.90 -9.10
CA ILE A 107 -3.68 -0.23 -8.17
C ILE A 107 -4.85 -1.12 -8.62
N GLY A 108 -4.89 -2.35 -8.13
CA GLY A 108 -5.90 -3.35 -8.49
C GLY A 108 -6.80 -3.66 -7.32
N LEU A 109 -8.00 -4.13 -7.62
CA LEU A 109 -8.95 -4.64 -6.65
C LEU A 109 -9.58 -5.92 -7.21
N LEU A 110 -9.59 -7.01 -6.44
CA LEU A 110 -10.39 -8.20 -6.71
C LEU A 110 -11.37 -8.40 -5.56
N ASP A 111 -12.65 -8.16 -5.81
CA ASP A 111 -13.69 -8.05 -4.77
C ASP A 111 -15.09 -8.34 -5.35
N SER A 112 -16.17 -7.86 -4.71
CA SER A 112 -17.54 -7.94 -5.26
C SER A 112 -17.80 -7.00 -6.46
N GLY A 113 -16.79 -6.29 -6.96
CA GLY A 113 -16.93 -5.25 -7.99
C GLY A 113 -17.25 -3.87 -7.39
N VAL A 114 -17.24 -2.83 -8.24
CA VAL A 114 -17.31 -1.42 -7.79
C VAL A 114 -18.40 -0.66 -8.49
N GLY A 115 -19.20 0.10 -7.73
CA GLY A 115 -20.12 1.11 -8.25
C GLY A 115 -19.40 2.33 -8.83
N LEU A 116 -18.82 2.20 -10.04
CA LEU A 116 -18.08 3.28 -10.71
C LEU A 116 -18.92 4.53 -11.06
N GLY A 117 -20.24 4.48 -10.88
CA GLY A 117 -21.13 5.65 -10.98
C GLY A 117 -21.11 6.58 -9.75
N HIS A 118 -20.44 6.18 -8.66
CA HIS A 118 -20.29 7.00 -7.45
C HIS A 118 -19.48 8.28 -7.75
N SER A 119 -19.87 9.43 -7.18
CA SER A 119 -19.20 10.73 -7.42
C SER A 119 -17.70 10.71 -7.08
N GLU A 120 -17.34 9.99 -6.02
CA GLU A 120 -15.96 9.72 -5.58
C GLU A 120 -15.04 9.08 -6.63
N PHE A 121 -15.59 8.53 -7.72
CA PHE A 121 -14.81 7.95 -8.82
C PHE A 121 -14.89 8.79 -10.11
N ALA A 122 -15.58 9.93 -10.07
CA ALA A 122 -15.77 10.80 -11.23
C ALA A 122 -14.44 11.40 -11.72
N GLY A 123 -14.30 11.55 -13.04
CA GLY A 123 -13.18 12.23 -13.68
C GLY A 123 -11.85 11.44 -13.74
N LYS A 124 -11.73 10.31 -13.04
CA LYS A 124 -10.52 9.45 -13.06
C LYS A 124 -10.70 8.26 -14.00
N ALA A 125 -9.57 7.73 -14.49
CA ALA A 125 -9.52 6.62 -15.44
C ALA A 125 -9.61 5.24 -14.74
N HIS A 126 -10.61 5.10 -13.85
CA HIS A 126 -10.94 3.81 -13.24
C HIS A 126 -11.44 2.82 -14.30
N GLN A 127 -11.21 1.53 -14.08
CA GLN A 127 -11.54 0.49 -15.05
C GLN A 127 -12.25 -0.67 -14.37
N GLY A 128 -13.46 -1.00 -14.84
CA GLY A 128 -14.05 -2.32 -14.64
C GLY A 128 -13.41 -3.31 -15.61
N LEU A 129 -12.78 -4.36 -15.08
CA LEU A 129 -12.26 -5.47 -15.87
C LEU A 129 -13.38 -6.46 -16.18
N LYS A 130 -13.38 -6.95 -17.42
CA LYS A 130 -14.29 -8.01 -17.86
C LYS A 130 -13.51 -9.31 -17.84
N ILE A 131 -13.73 -10.11 -16.80
CA ILE A 131 -13.00 -11.37 -16.60
C ILE A 131 -13.92 -12.55 -16.86
N GLY A 132 -13.36 -13.68 -17.27
CA GLY A 132 -14.14 -14.90 -17.44
C GLY A 132 -13.28 -16.09 -17.83
N ASP A 133 -13.85 -17.28 -17.73
CA ASP A 133 -13.16 -18.52 -18.10
C ASP A 133 -12.76 -18.51 -19.58
N LEU A 134 -11.64 -19.15 -19.90
CA LEU A 134 -11.26 -19.42 -21.29
C LEU A 134 -12.01 -20.65 -21.81
N LEU A 135 -12.72 -20.46 -22.92
CA LEU A 135 -13.43 -21.50 -23.63
C LEU A 135 -12.47 -22.36 -24.47
N ALA A 136 -12.93 -23.54 -24.89
CA ALA A 136 -12.12 -24.50 -25.64
C ALA A 136 -11.63 -23.98 -27.02
N ASP A 137 -12.22 -22.92 -27.54
CA ASP A 137 -11.79 -22.22 -28.77
C ASP A 137 -10.81 -21.06 -28.51
N GLY A 138 -10.45 -20.83 -27.24
CA GLY A 138 -9.58 -19.73 -26.80
C GLY A 138 -10.29 -18.38 -26.63
N SER A 139 -11.60 -18.30 -26.85
CA SER A 139 -12.38 -17.11 -26.53
C SER A 139 -12.69 -17.01 -25.03
N ARG A 140 -12.97 -15.81 -24.53
CA ARG A 140 -13.36 -15.60 -23.13
C ARG A 140 -14.87 -15.77 -22.99
N CYS A 141 -15.29 -16.42 -21.91
CA CYS A 141 -16.68 -16.47 -21.48
C CYS A 141 -17.29 -15.05 -21.37
N VAL A 142 -18.59 -14.94 -21.68
CA VAL A 142 -19.34 -13.69 -21.59
C VAL A 142 -20.70 -13.96 -20.96
N SER A 143 -21.00 -13.29 -19.86
CA SER A 143 -22.30 -13.36 -19.19
C SER A 143 -23.25 -12.31 -19.76
N ASN A 144 -24.56 -12.63 -19.79
CA ASN A 144 -25.61 -11.67 -20.07
C ASN A 144 -26.17 -11.15 -18.72
N PRO A 145 -26.01 -9.86 -18.38
CA PRO A 145 -26.40 -9.32 -17.06
C PRO A 145 -27.91 -9.20 -16.83
N TYR A 146 -28.75 -9.69 -17.75
CA TYR A 146 -30.22 -9.66 -17.63
C TYR A 146 -30.88 -11.03 -17.85
N GLN A 147 -30.10 -12.10 -17.98
CA GLN A 147 -30.60 -13.45 -18.25
C GLN A 147 -29.89 -14.48 -17.38
N TYR A 148 -30.66 -15.18 -16.55
CA TYR A 148 -30.15 -16.06 -15.50
C TYR A 148 -30.77 -17.46 -15.61
N SER A 149 -29.95 -18.50 -15.62
CA SER A 149 -30.42 -19.89 -15.76
C SER A 149 -30.03 -20.72 -14.54
N SER A 150 -30.91 -21.65 -14.17
CA SER A 150 -30.64 -22.70 -13.19
C SER A 150 -29.98 -23.94 -13.80
N ALA A 151 -29.77 -23.99 -15.11
CA ALA A 151 -29.08 -25.08 -15.79
C ALA A 151 -27.56 -25.02 -15.56
N GLU A 152 -26.91 -26.17 -15.36
CA GLU A 152 -25.51 -26.32 -14.93
C GLU A 152 -24.42 -25.78 -15.91
N ASN A 153 -24.79 -25.18 -17.04
CA ASN A 153 -23.86 -24.87 -18.15
C ASN A 153 -23.80 -23.37 -18.51
N ALA A 154 -23.40 -22.54 -17.55
CA ALA A 154 -22.81 -21.24 -17.81
C ALA A 154 -21.35 -21.26 -17.31
N CYS A 155 -20.41 -20.77 -18.11
CA CYS A 155 -19.03 -20.51 -17.65
C CYS A 155 -18.99 -19.25 -16.77
N PHE A 156 -17.93 -19.08 -15.97
CA PHE A 156 -17.78 -17.88 -15.14
C PHE A 156 -17.44 -16.66 -16.01
N ALA A 157 -18.18 -15.55 -15.84
CA ALA A 157 -17.84 -14.25 -16.42
C ALA A 157 -18.47 -13.09 -15.64
N THR A 158 -17.69 -12.03 -15.41
CA THR A 158 -18.11 -10.85 -14.64
C THR A 158 -17.60 -9.54 -15.24
N ASP A 159 -18.19 -8.43 -14.79
CA ASP A 159 -17.71 -7.06 -15.02
C ASP A 159 -17.44 -6.43 -13.65
N GLY A 160 -16.21 -5.95 -13.42
CA GLY A 160 -15.78 -5.28 -12.19
C GLY A 160 -16.27 -3.83 -12.06
N GLY A 161 -16.83 -3.24 -13.12
CA GLY A 161 -17.38 -1.88 -13.11
C GLY A 161 -18.78 -1.75 -12.50
N ARG A 162 -19.29 -2.83 -11.90
CA ARG A 162 -20.54 -2.90 -11.13
C ARG A 162 -20.34 -3.88 -9.98
N GLY A 163 -20.92 -3.60 -8.81
CA GLY A 163 -21.02 -4.57 -7.71
C GLY A 163 -21.86 -5.79 -8.08
N THR A 164 -21.66 -6.92 -7.41
CA THR A 164 -22.52 -8.11 -7.50
C THR A 164 -23.98 -7.74 -7.26
N MET A 165 -24.88 -8.35 -8.02
CA MET A 165 -26.32 -8.19 -7.83
C MET A 165 -26.90 -9.46 -7.22
N ASP A 166 -27.64 -9.30 -6.12
CA ASP A 166 -28.43 -10.36 -5.51
C ASP A 166 -29.88 -10.19 -5.94
N ILE A 167 -30.48 -11.24 -6.49
CA ILE A 167 -31.80 -11.19 -7.14
C ILE A 167 -32.74 -12.18 -6.44
N VAL A 168 -33.92 -11.71 -6.05
CA VAL A 168 -34.98 -12.54 -5.47
C VAL A 168 -36.25 -12.38 -6.29
N TYR A 169 -36.62 -13.41 -7.06
CA TYR A 169 -37.89 -13.48 -7.76
C TYR A 169 -38.96 -14.08 -6.86
N LEU A 170 -40.05 -13.35 -6.65
CA LEU A 170 -41.20 -13.81 -5.87
C LEU A 170 -42.23 -14.38 -6.84
N ASP A 171 -42.36 -15.71 -6.89
CA ASP A 171 -43.24 -16.37 -7.84
C ASP A 171 -44.74 -16.22 -7.46
N GLU A 172 -45.63 -16.26 -8.45
CA GLU A 172 -47.07 -16.14 -8.22
C GLU A 172 -47.63 -17.27 -7.32
N SER A 173 -46.98 -18.45 -7.30
CA SER A 173 -47.37 -19.61 -6.47
C SER A 173 -47.30 -19.37 -4.96
N ILE A 174 -46.55 -18.37 -4.48
CA ILE A 174 -46.48 -18.03 -3.05
C ILE A 174 -47.48 -16.94 -2.64
N ARG A 175 -48.35 -16.46 -3.55
CA ARG A 175 -49.29 -15.36 -3.26
C ARG A 175 -50.16 -15.61 -2.03
N GLU A 176 -50.77 -16.79 -1.90
CA GLU A 176 -51.67 -17.10 -0.77
C GLU A 176 -50.92 -17.06 0.58
N LEU A 177 -49.65 -17.46 0.61
CA LEU A 177 -48.79 -17.36 1.80
C LEU A 177 -48.42 -15.90 2.10
N VAL A 178 -48.00 -15.15 1.08
CA VAL A 178 -47.62 -13.74 1.21
C VAL A 178 -48.82 -12.89 1.68
N GLU A 179 -50.03 -13.15 1.19
CA GLU A 179 -51.25 -12.47 1.62
C GLU A 179 -51.59 -12.69 3.11
N ILE A 180 -51.13 -13.79 3.71
CA ILE A 180 -51.35 -14.13 5.12
C ILE A 180 -50.23 -13.59 6.02
N ASP A 181 -48.97 -13.84 5.66
CA ASP A 181 -47.82 -13.65 6.56
C ASP A 181 -47.00 -12.37 6.28
N ALA A 182 -47.03 -11.83 5.07
CA ALA A 182 -46.23 -10.67 4.64
C ALA A 182 -46.94 -9.81 3.56
N PRO A 183 -48.16 -9.29 3.80
CA PRO A 183 -48.98 -8.63 2.79
C PRO A 183 -48.35 -7.38 2.16
N GLU A 184 -47.34 -6.80 2.80
CA GLU A 184 -46.48 -5.74 2.23
C GLU A 184 -45.71 -6.15 0.97
N LEU A 185 -45.48 -7.46 0.75
CA LEU A 185 -44.79 -7.98 -0.43
C LEU A 185 -45.75 -8.26 -1.61
N ILE A 186 -47.07 -8.15 -1.44
CA ILE A 186 -48.06 -8.34 -2.51
C ILE A 186 -47.74 -7.53 -3.80
N PRO A 187 -47.29 -6.26 -3.73
CA PRO A 187 -46.96 -5.46 -4.93
C PRO A 187 -45.73 -5.93 -5.71
N VAL A 188 -44.93 -6.83 -5.15
CA VAL A 188 -43.69 -7.35 -5.75
C VAL A 188 -43.75 -8.86 -6.06
N ILE A 189 -44.89 -9.51 -5.85
CA ILE A 189 -45.17 -10.84 -6.41
C ILE A 189 -45.18 -10.73 -7.95
N GLY A 190 -44.59 -11.71 -8.64
CA GLY A 190 -44.40 -11.72 -10.09
C GLY A 190 -43.25 -10.80 -10.55
N LYS A 191 -42.46 -10.25 -9.62
CA LYS A 191 -41.31 -9.37 -9.90
C LYS A 191 -40.03 -9.93 -9.30
N ALA A 192 -38.90 -9.47 -9.84
CA ALA A 192 -37.60 -9.68 -9.24
C ALA A 192 -37.23 -8.45 -8.40
N SER A 193 -37.08 -8.64 -7.10
CA SER A 193 -36.39 -7.70 -6.21
C SER A 193 -34.88 -7.88 -6.37
N PHE A 194 -34.09 -6.82 -6.34
CA PHE A 194 -32.63 -6.92 -6.31
C PHE A 194 -31.94 -5.81 -5.51
N SER A 195 -30.70 -6.09 -5.11
CA SER A 195 -29.77 -5.18 -4.43
C SER A 195 -28.36 -5.33 -5.00
N PHE A 196 -27.49 -4.34 -4.78
CA PHE A 196 -26.07 -4.42 -5.12
C PHE A 196 -25.20 -4.57 -3.88
N GLU A 197 -24.29 -5.54 -3.92
CA GLU A 197 -23.24 -5.70 -2.91
C GLU A 197 -22.32 -4.47 -2.91
N SER A 198 -22.15 -3.88 -1.74
CA SER A 198 -21.41 -2.63 -1.54
C SER A 198 -19.96 -2.82 -1.10
N HIS A 199 -19.59 -4.01 -0.64
CA HIS A 199 -18.25 -4.30 -0.10
C HIS A 199 -17.10 -3.82 -1.01
N GLY A 200 -17.07 -4.21 -2.28
CA GLY A 200 -16.02 -3.78 -3.22
C GLY A 200 -16.02 -2.27 -3.51
N THR A 201 -17.19 -1.62 -3.49
CA THR A 201 -17.30 -0.16 -3.62
C THR A 201 -16.65 0.54 -2.42
N HIS A 202 -16.89 0.04 -1.20
CA HIS A 202 -16.32 0.55 0.04
C HIS A 202 -14.79 0.41 0.06
N VAL A 203 -14.30 -0.78 -0.29
CA VAL A 203 -12.86 -1.07 -0.40
C VAL A 203 -12.19 -0.15 -1.44
N ALA A 204 -12.82 0.08 -2.60
CA ALA A 204 -12.31 1.01 -3.61
C ALA A 204 -12.29 2.47 -3.15
N GLY A 205 -13.28 2.89 -2.35
CA GLY A 205 -13.34 4.22 -1.75
C GLY A 205 -12.18 4.46 -0.78
N THR A 206 -11.96 3.57 0.19
CA THR A 206 -10.82 3.66 1.12
C THR A 206 -9.46 3.69 0.39
N MET A 207 -9.32 2.97 -0.73
CA MET A 207 -8.11 3.03 -1.56
C MET A 207 -7.94 4.39 -2.25
N ALA A 208 -8.96 4.84 -2.99
CA ALA A 208 -8.81 5.88 -4.00
C ALA A 208 -10.12 6.62 -4.37
N ALA A 209 -11.04 6.84 -3.42
CA ALA A 209 -12.05 7.91 -3.54
C ALA A 209 -11.39 9.27 -3.80
N ASN A 210 -12.12 10.19 -4.44
CA ASN A 210 -11.62 11.50 -4.84
C ASN A 210 -11.34 12.38 -3.62
N ARG A 211 -10.55 13.43 -3.82
CA ARG A 211 -10.46 14.54 -2.89
C ARG A 211 -11.03 15.76 -3.58
N ASP A 212 -12.30 16.06 -3.30
CA ASP A 212 -13.11 17.08 -3.98
C ASP A 212 -13.89 18.02 -3.03
N GLY A 213 -13.66 17.87 -1.72
CA GLY A 213 -14.26 18.66 -0.65
C GLY A 213 -15.65 18.19 -0.22
N SER A 214 -16.13 17.07 -0.76
CA SER A 214 -17.37 16.38 -0.39
C SER A 214 -17.05 15.00 0.21
N GLY A 215 -18.04 14.37 0.83
CA GLY A 215 -17.93 12.95 1.21
C GLY A 215 -16.68 12.60 2.03
N MET A 216 -15.94 11.60 1.55
CA MET A 216 -14.69 11.10 2.12
C MET A 216 -13.69 10.82 1.01
N HIS A 217 -12.39 10.92 1.29
CA HIS A 217 -11.36 10.64 0.28
C HIS A 217 -10.53 9.40 0.61
N GLY A 218 -10.05 8.72 -0.43
CA GLY A 218 -9.17 7.55 -0.27
C GLY A 218 -7.75 7.92 0.15
N VAL A 219 -6.97 6.93 0.60
CA VAL A 219 -5.55 7.11 0.94
C VAL A 219 -4.73 7.60 -0.27
N ALA A 220 -5.04 7.12 -1.47
CA ALA A 220 -4.40 7.51 -2.71
C ALA A 220 -5.41 8.16 -3.66
N PHE A 221 -5.97 9.29 -3.24
CA PHE A 221 -7.03 9.99 -3.98
C PHE A 221 -6.66 10.42 -5.42
N GLY A 222 -5.36 10.57 -5.73
CA GLY A 222 -4.84 10.83 -7.08
C GLY A 222 -4.58 9.57 -7.93
N ALA A 223 -4.70 8.37 -7.36
CA ALA A 223 -4.49 7.12 -8.08
C ALA A 223 -5.71 6.70 -8.93
N ASN A 224 -5.44 5.90 -9.96
CA ASN A 224 -6.46 5.14 -10.67
C ASN A 224 -6.52 3.71 -10.13
N PHE A 225 -7.62 3.00 -10.35
CA PHE A 225 -7.68 1.56 -10.09
C PHE A 225 -8.31 0.76 -11.23
N SER A 226 -7.96 -0.53 -11.30
CA SER A 226 -8.68 -1.53 -12.10
C SER A 226 -9.32 -2.56 -11.18
N SER A 227 -10.65 -2.65 -11.22
CA SER A 227 -11.45 -3.58 -10.42
C SER A 227 -11.82 -4.82 -11.23
N ALA A 228 -11.67 -5.98 -10.63
CA ALA A 228 -12.23 -7.25 -11.09
C ALA A 228 -13.24 -7.76 -10.06
N ARG A 229 -14.31 -8.39 -10.54
CA ARG A 229 -15.40 -8.92 -9.71
C ARG A 229 -15.29 -10.44 -9.58
N LEU A 230 -15.10 -10.94 -8.37
CA LEU A 230 -14.89 -12.35 -8.06
C LEU A 230 -16.18 -13.18 -8.09
N SER A 231 -17.31 -12.59 -7.70
CA SER A 231 -18.61 -13.27 -7.67
C SER A 231 -19.48 -12.87 -8.87
N ALA A 232 -20.05 -13.86 -9.55
CA ALA A 232 -21.14 -13.60 -10.50
C ALA A 232 -22.39 -13.11 -9.77
N ASP A 233 -23.38 -12.60 -10.52
CA ASP A 233 -24.66 -12.21 -9.93
C ASP A 233 -25.44 -13.45 -9.48
N GLU A 234 -26.05 -13.38 -8.29
CA GLU A 234 -26.81 -14.48 -7.71
C GLU A 234 -28.31 -14.26 -7.87
N PHE A 235 -29.06 -15.34 -8.05
CA PHE A 235 -30.52 -15.28 -8.08
C PHE A 235 -31.14 -16.43 -7.28
N LEU A 236 -32.33 -16.17 -6.73
CA LEU A 236 -33.18 -17.10 -6.01
C LEU A 236 -34.62 -16.94 -6.49
N VAL A 237 -35.29 -18.05 -6.80
CA VAL A 237 -36.73 -18.12 -7.09
C VAL A 237 -37.44 -18.59 -5.83
N LEU A 238 -38.19 -17.70 -5.19
CA LEU A 238 -39.10 -18.01 -4.09
C LEU A 238 -40.45 -18.46 -4.65
N GLU A 239 -40.51 -19.75 -5.01
CA GLU A 239 -41.72 -20.48 -5.39
C GLU A 239 -42.20 -21.40 -4.27
N TRP A 240 -43.40 -21.98 -4.41
CA TRP A 240 -44.01 -22.83 -3.39
C TRP A 240 -43.09 -23.97 -2.91
N ASP A 241 -42.42 -24.68 -3.84
CA ASP A 241 -41.47 -25.74 -3.50
C ASP A 241 -40.20 -25.24 -2.79
N CYS A 242 -39.75 -24.01 -3.08
CA CYS A 242 -38.65 -23.39 -2.36
C CYS A 242 -39.03 -23.12 -0.90
N VAL A 243 -40.21 -22.52 -0.68
CA VAL A 243 -40.64 -22.09 0.65
C VAL A 243 -41.09 -23.25 1.55
N TYR A 244 -41.76 -24.26 0.99
CA TYR A 244 -42.31 -25.37 1.78
C TYR A 244 -41.43 -26.64 1.81
N ASN A 245 -40.66 -26.91 0.75
CA ASN A 245 -39.85 -28.13 0.62
C ASN A 245 -38.33 -27.88 0.70
N ASP A 246 -37.87 -26.63 0.79
CA ASP A 246 -36.45 -26.23 0.69
C ASP A 246 -35.81 -26.62 -0.66
N ILE A 247 -36.64 -26.72 -1.71
CA ILE A 247 -36.23 -27.07 -3.09
C ILE A 247 -36.29 -25.80 -3.93
N CYS A 248 -35.26 -24.96 -3.82
CA CYS A 248 -35.19 -23.66 -4.47
C CYS A 248 -34.43 -23.70 -5.80
N ARG A 249 -35.01 -23.12 -6.87
CA ARG A 249 -34.23 -22.75 -8.07
C ARG A 249 -33.37 -21.53 -7.75
N LYS A 250 -32.07 -21.64 -7.98
CA LYS A 250 -31.08 -20.58 -7.73
C LYS A 250 -29.95 -20.58 -8.76
N SER A 251 -29.11 -19.56 -8.74
CA SER A 251 -27.93 -19.47 -9.61
C SER A 251 -27.01 -20.68 -9.46
N HIS A 252 -26.54 -21.17 -10.59
CA HIS A 252 -25.52 -22.22 -10.72
C HIS A 252 -24.27 -21.69 -11.44
N THR A 253 -23.96 -20.40 -11.29
CA THR A 253 -22.72 -19.82 -11.80
C THR A 253 -21.50 -20.46 -11.12
N PRO A 254 -20.58 -21.10 -11.86
CA PRO A 254 -19.39 -21.71 -11.28
C PRO A 254 -18.46 -20.64 -10.69
N GLU A 255 -17.63 -21.05 -9.71
CA GLU A 255 -16.54 -20.20 -9.21
C GLU A 255 -15.55 -19.87 -10.35
N ALA A 256 -14.90 -18.71 -10.24
CA ALA A 256 -13.78 -18.34 -11.11
C ALA A 256 -12.70 -19.45 -11.15
N SER A 257 -12.49 -20.02 -12.34
CA SER A 257 -11.45 -21.03 -12.59
C SER A 257 -10.04 -20.41 -12.60
N GLY A 258 -9.00 -21.25 -12.62
CA GLY A 258 -7.62 -20.77 -12.81
C GLY A 258 -7.45 -19.94 -14.09
N SER A 259 -8.24 -20.19 -15.13
CA SER A 259 -8.20 -19.43 -16.39
C SER A 259 -8.76 -18.01 -16.25
N ALA A 260 -9.84 -17.82 -15.47
CA ALA A 260 -10.40 -16.51 -15.18
C ALA A 260 -9.44 -15.65 -14.32
N PHE A 261 -8.74 -16.27 -13.36
CA PHE A 261 -7.66 -15.60 -12.63
C PHE A 261 -6.51 -15.20 -13.56
N ALA A 262 -6.10 -16.07 -14.50
CA ALA A 262 -5.04 -15.76 -15.45
C ALA A 262 -5.41 -14.58 -16.39
N ASP A 263 -6.63 -14.57 -16.95
CA ASP A 263 -7.17 -13.45 -17.75
C ASP A 263 -7.20 -12.14 -16.93
N MET A 264 -7.67 -12.19 -15.68
CA MET A 264 -7.64 -11.04 -14.78
C MET A 264 -6.21 -10.49 -14.60
N TYR A 265 -5.25 -11.35 -14.26
CA TYR A 265 -3.86 -10.93 -14.02
C TYR A 265 -3.20 -10.39 -15.31
N GLN A 266 -3.50 -10.96 -16.47
CA GLN A 266 -3.06 -10.44 -17.76
C GLN A 266 -3.62 -9.02 -17.99
N GLN A 267 -4.92 -8.81 -17.76
CA GLN A 267 -5.54 -7.49 -17.91
C GLN A 267 -4.99 -6.45 -16.90
N MET A 268 -4.77 -6.85 -15.64
CA MET A 268 -4.17 -5.97 -14.63
C MET A 268 -2.71 -5.61 -14.94
N SER A 269 -1.91 -6.57 -15.40
CA SER A 269 -0.53 -6.34 -15.84
C SER A 269 -0.49 -5.38 -17.04
N ALA A 270 -1.34 -5.61 -18.05
CA ALA A 270 -1.48 -4.73 -19.21
C ALA A 270 -1.94 -3.30 -18.86
N ALA A 271 -2.71 -3.14 -17.78
CA ALA A 271 -3.12 -1.83 -17.27
C ALA A 271 -2.03 -1.13 -16.43
N GLY A 272 -0.92 -1.81 -16.10
CA GLY A 272 0.16 -1.28 -15.27
C GLY A 272 -0.13 -1.31 -13.76
N VAL A 273 -0.98 -2.24 -13.30
CA VAL A 273 -1.25 -2.42 -11.86
C VAL A 273 0.02 -2.87 -11.13
N ARG A 274 0.38 -2.18 -10.04
CA ARG A 274 1.58 -2.51 -9.22
C ARG A 274 1.28 -3.30 -7.93
N ALA A 275 0.08 -3.17 -7.38
CA ALA A 275 -0.41 -3.92 -6.24
C ALA A 275 -1.92 -4.16 -6.34
N ILE A 276 -2.41 -5.31 -5.85
CA ILE A 276 -3.84 -5.65 -5.81
C ILE A 276 -4.31 -5.80 -4.36
N ASN A 277 -5.46 -5.21 -4.05
CA ASN A 277 -6.19 -5.49 -2.82
C ASN A 277 -7.09 -6.73 -2.96
N HIS A 278 -6.98 -7.64 -1.99
CA HIS A 278 -7.84 -8.80 -1.81
C HIS A 278 -8.50 -8.78 -0.42
N SER A 279 -9.78 -8.41 -0.38
CA SER A 279 -10.58 -8.39 0.86
C SER A 279 -11.53 -9.60 0.97
N TRP A 280 -11.08 -10.76 0.50
CA TRP A 280 -11.82 -12.03 0.49
C TRP A 280 -10.93 -13.21 0.92
N GLY A 281 -11.52 -14.36 1.24
CA GLY A 281 -10.81 -15.57 1.67
C GLY A 281 -11.73 -16.79 1.80
N PHE A 282 -11.23 -17.90 2.34
CA PHE A 282 -12.04 -19.11 2.50
C PHE A 282 -13.08 -18.97 3.63
N PRO A 283 -14.35 -19.36 3.40
CA PRO A 283 -15.33 -19.48 4.47
C PRO A 283 -14.84 -20.43 5.55
N ARG A 284 -14.79 -19.95 6.80
CA ARG A 284 -14.43 -20.73 8.01
C ARG A 284 -12.98 -21.24 8.05
N ASP A 285 -12.02 -20.55 7.43
CA ASP A 285 -10.60 -20.80 7.67
C ASP A 285 -10.24 -20.57 9.15
N PRO A 286 -9.70 -21.55 9.89
CA PRO A 286 -9.31 -21.38 11.29
C PRO A 286 -7.94 -20.71 11.47
N GLY A 287 -7.20 -20.39 10.39
CA GLY A 287 -5.89 -19.72 10.49
C GLY A 287 -4.79 -20.60 11.07
N THR A 288 -4.92 -21.92 10.94
CA THR A 288 -3.99 -22.90 11.52
C THR A 288 -3.11 -23.54 10.46
N GLN A 289 -1.89 -23.92 10.85
CA GLN A 289 -0.95 -24.59 9.97
C GLN A 289 -1.56 -25.82 9.25
N ALA A 290 -2.27 -26.69 9.99
CA ALA A 290 -2.85 -27.89 9.42
C ALA A 290 -3.98 -27.60 8.41
N ALA A 291 -4.76 -26.53 8.62
CA ALA A 291 -5.77 -26.09 7.66
C ALA A 291 -5.11 -25.51 6.40
N HIS A 292 -4.08 -24.68 6.55
CA HIS A 292 -3.33 -24.12 5.42
C HIS A 292 -2.71 -25.24 4.57
N ASP A 293 -2.05 -26.23 5.20
CA ASP A 293 -1.46 -27.38 4.51
C ASP A 293 -2.52 -28.20 3.73
N ALA A 294 -3.76 -28.29 4.24
CA ALA A 294 -4.87 -28.92 3.52
C ALA A 294 -5.37 -28.08 2.33
N PHE A 295 -5.49 -26.75 2.45
CA PHE A 295 -5.89 -25.87 1.35
C PHE A 295 -4.85 -25.81 0.22
N TYR A 296 -3.55 -25.88 0.55
CA TYR A 296 -2.48 -25.89 -0.46
C TYR A 296 -2.37 -27.25 -1.17
N ALA A 297 -2.67 -28.35 -0.48
CA ALA A 297 -2.67 -29.70 -1.06
C ALA A 297 -3.94 -30.03 -1.88
N ALA A 298 -5.00 -29.21 -1.81
CA ALA A 298 -6.28 -29.47 -2.48
C ALA A 298 -6.15 -29.34 -4.02
N PRO A 299 -6.37 -30.42 -4.81
CA PRO A 299 -6.18 -30.38 -6.25
C PRO A 299 -7.07 -29.35 -6.98
N SER A 300 -8.28 -29.11 -6.47
CA SER A 300 -9.22 -28.11 -7.01
C SER A 300 -8.71 -26.66 -6.90
N LEU A 301 -7.74 -26.38 -6.04
CA LEU A 301 -7.16 -25.05 -5.85
C LEU A 301 -5.80 -24.90 -6.55
N ALA A 302 -5.19 -25.98 -7.05
CA ALA A 302 -3.83 -25.97 -7.61
C ALA A 302 -3.65 -24.97 -8.77
N GLU A 303 -4.62 -24.89 -9.68
CA GLU A 303 -4.58 -23.92 -10.79
C GLU A 303 -4.72 -22.47 -10.30
N ARG A 304 -5.59 -22.23 -9.31
CA ARG A 304 -5.78 -20.91 -8.67
C ARG A 304 -4.49 -20.47 -7.97
N TRP A 305 -3.86 -21.35 -7.20
CA TRP A 305 -2.55 -21.09 -6.57
C TRP A 305 -1.47 -20.80 -7.61
N SER A 306 -1.43 -21.56 -8.72
CA SER A 306 -0.48 -21.33 -9.81
C SER A 306 -0.69 -19.97 -10.47
N ALA A 307 -1.93 -19.60 -10.80
CA ALA A 307 -2.24 -18.32 -11.46
C ALA A 307 -1.83 -17.11 -10.60
N ILE A 308 -2.19 -17.12 -9.31
CA ILE A 308 -1.82 -16.06 -8.36
C ILE A 308 -0.29 -16.00 -8.19
N ARG A 309 0.39 -17.15 -8.04
CA ARG A 309 1.85 -17.23 -7.87
C ARG A 309 2.60 -16.66 -9.07
N GLN A 310 2.25 -17.08 -10.29
CA GLN A 310 2.96 -16.62 -11.48
C GLN A 310 2.78 -15.12 -11.72
N ALA A 311 1.59 -14.56 -11.48
CA ALA A 311 1.36 -13.12 -11.64
C ALA A 311 2.34 -12.25 -10.82
N SER A 312 2.62 -12.64 -9.57
CA SER A 312 3.62 -11.96 -8.75
C SER A 312 5.06 -12.20 -9.21
N LEU A 313 5.42 -13.41 -9.63
CA LEU A 313 6.78 -13.73 -10.07
C LEU A 313 7.14 -13.10 -11.42
N ASP A 314 6.20 -13.09 -12.38
CA ASP A 314 6.43 -12.59 -13.75
C ASP A 314 6.47 -11.06 -13.83
N SER A 315 5.77 -10.36 -12.94
CA SER A 315 5.59 -8.89 -13.02
C SER A 315 5.99 -8.11 -11.76
N GLY A 316 6.42 -8.80 -10.70
CA GLY A 316 6.72 -8.20 -9.39
C GLY A 316 5.49 -7.61 -8.68
N LEU A 317 4.29 -8.01 -9.09
CA LEU A 317 3.01 -7.53 -8.58
C LEU A 317 2.81 -7.91 -7.11
N ILE A 318 2.51 -6.92 -6.26
CA ILE A 318 2.22 -7.16 -4.84
C ILE A 318 0.76 -7.59 -4.65
N GLN A 319 0.54 -8.69 -3.93
CA GLN A 319 -0.79 -9.07 -3.45
C GLN A 319 -0.96 -8.61 -1.99
N VAL A 320 -1.96 -7.78 -1.73
CA VAL A 320 -2.31 -7.26 -0.40
C VAL A 320 -3.56 -7.97 0.08
N TRP A 321 -3.43 -8.82 1.09
CA TRP A 321 -4.50 -9.68 1.60
C TRP A 321 -4.99 -9.22 2.97
N ALA A 322 -6.31 -9.09 3.10
CA ALA A 322 -6.95 -9.08 4.40
C ALA A 322 -6.63 -10.38 5.16
N ALA A 323 -6.16 -10.30 6.40
CA ALA A 323 -5.76 -11.48 7.19
C ALA A 323 -6.94 -12.44 7.48
N GLY A 324 -8.16 -11.91 7.48
CA GLY A 324 -9.41 -12.63 7.77
C GLY A 324 -10.08 -12.11 9.05
N ASN A 325 -11.34 -12.49 9.25
CA ASN A 325 -12.17 -11.99 10.34
C ASN A 325 -12.66 -13.12 11.26
N THR A 326 -12.84 -12.83 12.55
CA THR A 326 -13.31 -13.78 13.57
C THR A 326 -14.54 -13.27 14.30
N ASN A 327 -15.54 -14.15 14.44
CA ASN A 327 -16.75 -13.87 15.24
C ASN A 327 -16.57 -14.19 16.73
N ALA A 328 -15.47 -14.83 17.13
CA ALA A 328 -15.22 -15.24 18.52
C ALA A 328 -14.90 -14.06 19.47
N ARG A 329 -14.62 -12.86 18.92
CA ARG A 329 -14.23 -11.64 19.64
C ARG A 329 -13.14 -11.83 20.73
N PRO A 330 -12.03 -12.55 20.41
CA PRO A 330 -10.98 -12.89 21.37
C PRO A 330 -10.15 -11.68 21.82
N ARG A 331 -9.21 -11.90 22.75
CA ARG A 331 -8.11 -10.96 23.00
C ARG A 331 -7.10 -11.03 21.84
N PRO A 332 -6.29 -9.97 21.58
CA PRO A 332 -5.34 -9.95 20.47
C PRO A 332 -4.41 -11.17 20.42
N GLU A 333 -3.89 -11.60 21.56
CA GLU A 333 -3.00 -12.76 21.70
C GLU A 333 -3.69 -14.10 21.40
N ASP A 334 -4.99 -14.21 21.68
CA ASP A 334 -5.81 -15.42 21.50
C ASP A 334 -6.49 -15.47 20.12
N ALA A 335 -6.30 -14.45 19.27
CA ALA A 335 -6.94 -14.41 17.96
C ALA A 335 -6.43 -15.54 17.04
N PRO A 336 -7.28 -16.13 16.19
CA PRO A 336 -6.84 -17.05 15.14
C PRO A 336 -5.88 -16.32 14.18
N GLY A 337 -4.91 -17.06 13.63
CA GLY A 337 -3.92 -16.51 12.69
C GLY A 337 -4.51 -16.15 11.34
N ALA A 338 -3.73 -15.48 10.50
CA ALA A 338 -4.15 -15.07 9.17
C ALA A 338 -4.39 -16.29 8.27
N GLY A 339 -5.50 -16.28 7.52
CA GLY A 339 -5.92 -17.41 6.68
C GLY A 339 -4.97 -17.75 5.53
N ALA A 340 -5.29 -18.83 4.82
CA ALA A 340 -4.40 -19.49 3.86
C ALA A 340 -3.93 -18.58 2.71
N TYR A 341 -4.77 -17.69 2.17
CA TYR A 341 -4.36 -16.74 1.12
C TYR A 341 -3.33 -15.72 1.64
N ALA A 342 -3.58 -15.10 2.79
CA ALA A 342 -2.66 -14.17 3.44
C ALA A 342 -1.35 -14.86 3.90
N SER A 343 -1.42 -16.16 4.22
CA SER A 343 -0.30 -16.99 4.65
C SER A 343 0.43 -17.75 3.51
N LEU A 344 0.07 -17.54 2.23
CA LEU A 344 0.59 -18.33 1.11
C LEU A 344 2.13 -18.39 0.98
N PRO A 345 2.91 -17.32 1.30
CA PRO A 345 4.37 -17.41 1.28
C PRO A 345 4.98 -18.46 2.23
N ARG A 346 4.24 -18.94 3.24
CA ARG A 346 4.67 -20.09 4.05
C ARG A 346 4.87 -21.36 3.19
N HIS A 347 4.09 -21.51 2.12
CA HIS A 347 4.18 -22.67 1.22
C HIS A 347 5.07 -22.39 0.00
N TYR A 348 5.07 -21.15 -0.51
CA TYR A 348 5.92 -20.68 -1.61
C TYR A 348 6.77 -19.49 -1.15
N ALA A 349 7.91 -19.76 -0.51
CA ALA A 349 8.76 -18.74 0.13
C ALA A 349 9.21 -17.63 -0.83
N GLU A 350 9.35 -17.93 -2.12
CA GLU A 350 9.67 -16.99 -3.19
C GLU A 350 8.60 -15.89 -3.42
N LEU A 351 7.40 -16.05 -2.86
CA LEU A 351 6.34 -15.03 -2.92
C LEU A 351 6.43 -13.96 -1.82
N GLU A 352 7.21 -14.18 -0.77
CA GLU A 352 7.35 -13.25 0.36
C GLU A 352 7.68 -11.80 -0.06
N PRO A 353 8.58 -11.53 -1.04
CA PRO A 353 8.88 -10.17 -1.50
C PRO A 353 7.68 -9.43 -2.12
N TYR A 354 6.61 -10.15 -2.46
CA TYR A 354 5.43 -9.68 -3.19
C TYR A 354 4.13 -9.84 -2.39
N TRP A 355 4.20 -10.13 -1.08
CA TRP A 355 3.03 -10.37 -0.25
C TRP A 355 2.91 -9.39 0.90
N LEU A 356 1.67 -8.99 1.20
CA LEU A 356 1.31 -8.35 2.47
C LEU A 356 0.07 -9.03 3.06
N SER A 357 0.15 -9.40 4.34
CA SER A 357 -0.99 -9.78 5.18
C SER A 357 -1.41 -8.58 6.01
N VAL A 358 -2.71 -8.27 6.10
CA VAL A 358 -3.16 -7.03 6.75
C VAL A 358 -4.19 -7.30 7.84
N VAL A 359 -3.86 -6.88 9.07
CA VAL A 359 -4.71 -7.00 10.26
C VAL A 359 -5.42 -5.68 10.60
N ASN A 360 -6.61 -5.78 11.20
CA ASN A 360 -7.49 -4.65 11.49
C ASN A 360 -7.21 -4.08 12.89
N LEU A 361 -6.94 -2.78 12.95
CA LEU A 361 -6.84 -2.00 14.18
C LEU A 361 -8.13 -1.23 14.50
N THR A 362 -8.42 -1.14 15.79
CA THR A 362 -9.39 -0.21 16.37
C THR A 362 -8.66 0.80 17.27
N PRO A 363 -9.14 2.06 17.37
CA PRO A 363 -8.62 3.00 18.35
C PRO A 363 -8.83 2.50 19.79
N ALA A 364 -7.86 2.80 20.64
CA ALA A 364 -7.93 2.63 22.09
C ALA A 364 -7.40 3.91 22.76
N LYS A 365 -7.61 4.06 24.07
CA LYS A 365 -7.21 5.27 24.79
C LYS A 365 -5.71 5.56 24.66
N GLY A 366 -5.35 6.55 23.86
CA GLY A 366 -3.96 6.92 23.55
C GLY A 366 -3.14 5.88 22.78
N SER A 367 -3.75 4.90 22.09
CA SER A 367 -3.05 3.88 21.30
C SER A 367 -3.98 3.21 20.27
N TYR A 368 -3.49 2.20 19.56
CA TYR A 368 -4.27 1.31 18.69
C TYR A 368 -4.09 -0.14 19.14
N VAL A 369 -5.15 -0.94 19.02
CA VAL A 369 -5.12 -2.37 19.38
C VAL A 369 -5.78 -3.20 18.28
N LEU A 370 -5.45 -4.49 18.22
CA LEU A 370 -6.08 -5.42 17.29
C LEU A 370 -7.59 -5.43 17.54
N SER A 371 -8.38 -5.17 16.50
CA SER A 371 -9.83 -5.20 16.58
C SER A 371 -10.29 -6.61 16.91
N ARG A 372 -11.32 -6.75 17.76
CA ARG A 372 -11.83 -8.07 18.17
C ARG A 372 -12.42 -8.88 17.01
N SER A 373 -12.77 -8.24 15.90
CA SER A 373 -13.19 -8.93 14.67
C SER A 373 -12.02 -9.37 13.78
N SER A 374 -10.77 -8.96 14.07
CA SER A 374 -9.59 -9.32 13.27
C SER A 374 -9.06 -10.71 13.62
N MET A 375 -8.61 -11.46 12.61
CA MET A 375 -7.51 -12.42 12.80
C MET A 375 -6.20 -11.67 13.09
N LYS A 376 -5.28 -12.33 13.79
CA LYS A 376 -3.91 -11.82 14.00
C LYS A 376 -2.96 -12.29 12.90
N CYS A 377 -1.76 -11.72 12.81
CA CYS A 377 -0.78 -12.12 11.80
C CYS A 377 -0.43 -13.62 11.89
N GLY A 378 -0.07 -14.12 13.07
CA GLY A 378 0.32 -15.50 13.29
C GLY A 378 1.46 -15.92 12.37
N LEU A 379 1.21 -16.91 11.52
CA LEU A 379 2.20 -17.47 10.59
C LEU A 379 2.64 -16.49 9.49
N SER A 380 1.92 -15.39 9.25
CA SER A 380 2.27 -14.38 8.26
C SER A 380 3.16 -13.23 8.78
N MET A 381 3.54 -13.23 10.07
CA MET A 381 4.16 -12.08 10.76
C MET A 381 5.30 -11.38 9.98
N GLN A 382 6.15 -12.12 9.28
CA GLN A 382 7.30 -11.58 8.54
C GLN A 382 6.91 -10.71 7.33
N TRP A 383 5.70 -10.86 6.81
CA TRP A 383 5.09 -10.05 5.74
C TRP A 383 3.73 -9.46 6.17
N CYS A 384 3.48 -9.34 7.47
CA CYS A 384 2.24 -8.82 8.01
C CYS A 384 2.39 -7.38 8.51
N ILE A 385 1.34 -6.56 8.34
CA ILE A 385 1.27 -5.18 8.80
C ILE A 385 -0.13 -4.87 9.31
N ALA A 386 -0.24 -3.98 10.29
CA ALA A 386 -1.50 -3.56 10.87
C ALA A 386 -1.99 -2.23 10.26
N ALA A 387 -3.29 -2.11 10.04
CA ALA A 387 -3.89 -0.88 9.51
C ALA A 387 -5.29 -0.60 10.09
N PRO A 388 -5.76 0.66 10.06
CA PRO A 388 -7.13 1.03 10.43
C PRO A 388 -8.17 0.23 9.65
N GLY A 389 -9.13 -0.39 10.35
CA GLY A 389 -10.18 -1.20 9.70
C GLY A 389 -11.47 -1.31 10.51
N THR A 390 -11.68 -0.43 11.48
CA THR A 390 -12.85 -0.44 12.37
C THR A 390 -13.55 0.91 12.32
N ALA A 391 -14.86 0.92 12.02
CA ALA A 391 -15.66 2.10 11.72
C ALA A 391 -14.96 3.02 10.69
N ILE A 392 -14.72 2.47 9.50
CA ILE A 392 -14.14 3.18 8.35
C ILE A 392 -15.28 3.63 7.45
N ASN A 393 -15.48 4.94 7.33
CA ASN A 393 -16.47 5.53 6.44
C ASN A 393 -15.98 5.43 4.99
N SER A 394 -16.78 4.87 4.08
CA SER A 394 -16.47 4.89 2.64
C SER A 394 -17.69 4.76 1.74
N SER A 395 -17.45 4.88 0.43
CA SER A 395 -18.48 4.88 -0.61
C SER A 395 -19.18 3.54 -0.77
N VAL A 396 -20.50 3.57 -0.92
CA VAL A 396 -21.36 2.39 -1.05
C VAL A 396 -22.48 2.63 -2.07
N TYR A 397 -23.16 1.56 -2.49
CA TYR A 397 -24.51 1.73 -3.03
C TYR A 397 -25.42 2.19 -1.89
N ALA A 398 -26.31 3.15 -2.17
CA ALA A 398 -27.30 3.53 -1.17
C ALA A 398 -28.34 2.41 -1.01
N GLU A 399 -28.84 2.24 0.22
CA GLU A 399 -29.82 1.19 0.53
C GLU A 399 -31.10 1.33 -0.31
N GLY A 400 -31.54 0.20 -0.87
CA GLY A 400 -32.78 0.09 -1.63
C GLY A 400 -32.92 -1.32 -2.19
N GLN A 401 -34.08 -1.94 -2.00
CA GLN A 401 -34.52 -3.08 -2.78
C GLN A 401 -35.33 -2.57 -3.97
N PHE A 402 -34.95 -2.98 -5.17
CA PHE A 402 -35.57 -2.50 -6.41
C PHE A 402 -36.34 -3.64 -7.07
N ALA A 403 -37.62 -3.43 -7.36
CA ALA A 403 -38.45 -4.41 -8.06
C ALA A 403 -38.52 -4.10 -9.56
N VAL A 404 -38.11 -5.05 -10.39
CA VAL A 404 -38.26 -5.01 -11.85
C VAL A 404 -39.17 -6.12 -12.35
N ASP A 405 -39.80 -5.88 -13.50
CA ASP A 405 -40.64 -6.88 -14.15
C ASP A 405 -39.76 -8.01 -14.69
N ALA A 406 -40.12 -9.25 -14.36
CA ALA A 406 -39.32 -10.43 -14.63
C ALA A 406 -40.18 -11.60 -15.09
N GLU A 407 -39.66 -12.37 -16.05
CA GLU A 407 -40.34 -13.54 -16.63
C GLU A 407 -39.45 -14.77 -16.51
N VAL A 408 -39.99 -15.86 -15.95
CA VAL A 408 -39.37 -17.19 -16.02
C VAL A 408 -39.87 -17.86 -17.30
N ASP A 409 -38.97 -18.11 -18.25
CA ASP A 409 -39.34 -18.69 -19.53
C ASP A 409 -39.64 -20.21 -19.45
N ALA A 410 -40.07 -20.79 -20.57
CA ALA A 410 -40.38 -22.22 -20.65
C ALA A 410 -39.17 -23.16 -20.42
N ASN A 411 -37.95 -22.64 -20.43
CA ASN A 411 -36.71 -23.36 -20.12
C ASN A 411 -36.25 -23.16 -18.66
N GLY A 412 -37.01 -22.39 -17.86
CA GLY A 412 -36.66 -22.03 -16.49
C GLY A 412 -35.64 -20.89 -16.38
N GLN A 413 -35.42 -20.12 -17.45
CA GLN A 413 -34.52 -18.96 -17.45
C GLN A 413 -35.26 -17.72 -16.95
N LEU A 414 -34.72 -17.07 -15.92
CA LEU A 414 -35.19 -15.79 -15.40
C LEU A 414 -34.66 -14.66 -16.29
N ASN A 415 -35.56 -13.94 -16.93
CA ASN A 415 -35.29 -12.78 -17.78
C ASN A 415 -35.73 -11.51 -17.06
N LEU A 416 -34.81 -10.56 -16.85
CA LEU A 416 -35.12 -9.27 -16.22
C LEU A 416 -35.40 -8.19 -17.28
N THR A 417 -36.48 -7.44 -17.11
CA THR A 417 -36.85 -6.32 -17.99
C THR A 417 -36.88 -4.99 -17.22
N GLY A 418 -36.77 -3.86 -17.92
CA GLY A 418 -36.70 -2.54 -17.27
C GLY A 418 -35.33 -2.18 -16.65
N MET A 419 -34.43 -3.16 -16.42
CA MET A 419 -33.08 -2.96 -15.88
C MET A 419 -32.26 -1.85 -16.58
N ALA A 420 -32.43 -1.67 -17.90
CA ALA A 420 -31.74 -0.62 -18.66
C ALA A 420 -32.20 0.82 -18.33
N GLN A 421 -33.30 0.99 -17.57
CA GLN A 421 -33.80 2.28 -17.08
C GLN A 421 -33.42 2.53 -15.63
N PHE A 422 -32.83 1.53 -14.94
CA PHE A 422 -32.41 1.65 -13.56
C PHE A 422 -31.09 2.42 -13.44
N SER A 423 -31.04 3.39 -12.52
CA SER A 423 -29.82 4.07 -12.11
C SER A 423 -29.62 3.85 -10.61
N PRO A 424 -28.51 3.24 -10.16
CA PRO A 424 -28.23 3.09 -8.74
C PRO A 424 -28.07 4.45 -8.07
N SER A 425 -28.59 4.56 -6.86
CA SER A 425 -28.23 5.59 -5.89
C SER A 425 -26.96 5.17 -5.13
N PHE A 426 -26.25 6.17 -4.61
CA PHE A 426 -24.94 6.03 -3.99
C PHE A 426 -24.90 6.82 -2.67
N GLY A 427 -24.05 6.41 -1.74
CA GLY A 427 -23.94 7.03 -0.43
C GLY A 427 -22.69 6.57 0.33
N TYR A 428 -22.66 6.79 1.63
CA TYR A 428 -21.52 6.45 2.49
C TYR A 428 -21.97 5.61 3.69
N ALA A 429 -21.12 4.68 4.13
CA ALA A 429 -21.34 3.85 5.31
C ALA A 429 -20.04 3.47 6.02
N ASP A 430 -20.14 3.25 7.33
CA ASP A 430 -19.05 2.81 8.20
C ASP A 430 -18.97 1.28 8.25
N TYR A 431 -17.94 0.67 7.66
CA TYR A 431 -17.70 -0.77 7.73
C TYR A 431 -16.55 -1.14 8.69
N THR A 432 -16.49 -2.41 9.10
CA THR A 432 -15.48 -2.93 10.04
C THR A 432 -15.01 -4.33 9.64
N GLY A 433 -13.71 -4.49 9.43
CA GLY A 433 -13.06 -5.77 9.16
C GLY A 433 -11.62 -5.60 8.65
N THR A 434 -10.88 -6.70 8.53
CA THR A 434 -9.60 -6.71 7.79
C THR A 434 -9.77 -6.28 6.34
N SER A 435 -10.98 -6.43 5.80
CA SER A 435 -11.40 -5.92 4.49
C SER A 435 -11.26 -4.41 4.32
N MET A 436 -11.32 -3.62 5.40
CA MET A 436 -11.14 -2.16 5.40
C MET A 436 -9.71 -1.75 5.78
N ALA A 437 -8.92 -2.68 6.33
CA ALA A 437 -7.50 -2.48 6.64
C ALA A 437 -6.59 -2.74 5.43
N ALA A 438 -6.88 -3.77 4.62
CA ALA A 438 -6.17 -4.04 3.36
C ALA A 438 -6.19 -2.85 2.36
N PRO A 439 -7.33 -2.15 2.10
CA PRO A 439 -7.35 -1.03 1.16
C PRO A 439 -6.52 0.16 1.64
N HIS A 440 -6.46 0.40 2.95
CA HIS A 440 -5.55 1.37 3.56
C HIS A 440 -4.09 1.10 3.18
N VAL A 441 -3.64 -0.15 3.29
CA VAL A 441 -2.29 -0.60 2.89
C VAL A 441 -2.07 -0.47 1.38
N THR A 442 -3.06 -0.83 0.57
CA THR A 442 -2.95 -0.76 -0.90
C THR A 442 -2.87 0.69 -1.40
N GLY A 443 -3.62 1.61 -0.80
CA GLY A 443 -3.49 3.04 -1.06
C GLY A 443 -2.15 3.61 -0.55
N ALA A 444 -1.67 3.19 0.61
CA ALA A 444 -0.35 3.57 1.12
C ALA A 444 0.78 3.15 0.16
N LEU A 445 0.70 1.94 -0.42
CA LEU A 445 1.63 1.51 -1.47
C LEU A 445 1.58 2.42 -2.71
N ALA A 446 0.40 2.90 -3.13
CA ALA A 446 0.30 3.81 -4.27
C ALA A 446 1.02 5.16 -4.02
N LEU A 447 0.92 5.72 -2.80
CA LEU A 447 1.70 6.90 -2.42
C LEU A 447 3.22 6.64 -2.46
N LEU A 448 3.65 5.44 -2.02
CA LEU A 448 5.06 5.08 -2.02
C LEU A 448 5.61 4.72 -3.42
N PHE A 449 4.77 4.18 -4.29
CA PHE A 449 5.09 3.96 -5.71
C PHE A 449 5.32 5.27 -6.47
N GLU A 450 4.57 6.33 -6.12
CA GLU A 450 4.83 7.70 -6.60
C GLU A 450 6.12 8.27 -6.00
N ARG A 451 6.32 8.14 -4.68
CA ARG A 451 7.49 8.65 -3.94
C ARG A 451 8.81 8.03 -4.41
N TYR A 452 8.81 6.74 -4.77
CA TYR A 452 10.00 5.94 -5.09
C TYR A 452 9.92 5.29 -6.49
N PRO A 453 9.92 6.08 -7.58
CA PRO A 453 9.80 5.54 -8.94
C PRO A 453 11.04 4.77 -9.41
N TYR A 454 12.15 4.83 -8.66
CA TYR A 454 13.38 4.09 -8.90
C TYR A 454 13.52 2.82 -8.04
N LEU A 455 12.57 2.52 -7.15
CA LEU A 455 12.53 1.28 -6.38
C LEU A 455 11.59 0.27 -7.04
N THR A 456 11.99 -1.01 -6.98
CA THR A 456 11.12 -2.13 -7.36
C THR A 456 9.92 -2.23 -6.41
N ASN A 457 8.86 -2.94 -6.82
CA ASN A 457 7.68 -3.14 -5.97
C ASN A 457 8.07 -3.78 -4.62
N ALA A 458 8.84 -4.86 -4.63
CA ALA A 458 9.31 -5.54 -3.42
C ALA A 458 10.10 -4.62 -2.47
N GLN A 459 10.91 -3.72 -3.03
CA GLN A 459 11.64 -2.71 -2.27
C GLN A 459 10.71 -1.68 -1.62
N VAL A 460 9.68 -1.22 -2.33
CA VAL A 460 8.64 -0.33 -1.76
C VAL A 460 7.83 -1.04 -0.66
N ARG A 461 7.56 -2.34 -0.80
CA ARG A 461 6.95 -3.17 0.26
C ARG A 461 7.85 -3.23 1.51
N ASP A 462 9.15 -3.47 1.35
CA ASP A 462 10.07 -3.49 2.50
C ASP A 462 10.27 -2.09 3.13
N VAL A 463 10.18 -0.99 2.37
CA VAL A 463 10.08 0.37 2.96
C VAL A 463 8.83 0.49 3.83
N LEU A 464 7.66 0.08 3.33
CA LEU A 464 6.40 0.15 4.07
C LEU A 464 6.45 -0.67 5.38
N LEU A 465 6.96 -1.90 5.32
CA LEU A 465 7.09 -2.78 6.50
C LEU A 465 8.09 -2.20 7.52
N THR A 466 9.30 -1.85 7.09
CA THR A 466 10.39 -1.44 8.00
C THR A 466 10.23 -0.03 8.59
N THR A 467 9.23 0.71 8.13
CA THR A 467 8.87 2.04 8.63
C THR A 467 7.57 2.06 9.43
N ALA A 468 6.92 0.92 9.63
CA ALA A 468 5.76 0.81 10.51
C ALA A 468 6.06 1.30 11.95
N THR A 469 5.01 1.75 12.64
CA THR A 469 5.01 2.04 14.07
C THR A 469 4.83 0.73 14.82
N ASP A 470 5.87 0.29 15.52
CA ASP A 470 5.87 -0.91 16.34
C ASP A 470 4.70 -0.94 17.34
N LEU A 471 4.03 -2.09 17.45
CA LEU A 471 2.86 -2.33 18.31
C LEU A 471 2.96 -3.73 18.91
N GLY A 472 2.67 -3.88 20.20
CA GLY A 472 2.70 -5.18 20.87
C GLY A 472 4.04 -5.48 21.51
N ALA A 473 4.65 -6.61 21.15
CA ALA A 473 6.00 -6.96 21.58
C ALA A 473 7.04 -6.25 20.69
N PRO A 474 8.22 -5.84 21.21
CA PRO A 474 9.18 -5.09 20.42
C PRO A 474 9.67 -5.82 19.16
N GLY A 475 9.47 -5.21 17.99
CA GLY A 475 9.82 -5.78 16.69
C GLY A 475 8.73 -6.66 16.08
N VAL A 476 9.10 -7.52 15.13
CA VAL A 476 8.10 -8.32 14.40
C VAL A 476 7.46 -9.37 15.30
N ASP A 477 6.15 -9.24 15.57
CA ASP A 477 5.39 -10.15 16.44
C ASP A 477 4.22 -10.88 15.74
N ASP A 478 3.67 -11.90 16.40
CA ASP A 478 2.59 -12.72 15.84
C ASP A 478 1.19 -12.08 15.92
N VAL A 479 1.07 -10.89 16.52
CA VAL A 479 -0.19 -10.17 16.66
C VAL A 479 -0.34 -9.10 15.57
N TYR A 480 0.65 -8.21 15.48
CA TYR A 480 0.67 -7.01 14.63
C TYR A 480 1.67 -7.09 13.47
N GLY A 481 2.53 -8.12 13.43
CA GLY A 481 3.56 -8.25 12.40
C GLY A 481 4.59 -7.13 12.59
N TRP A 482 4.81 -6.32 11.56
CA TRP A 482 5.69 -5.15 11.62
C TRP A 482 5.11 -3.95 12.41
N GLY A 483 3.86 -4.02 12.88
CA GLY A 483 3.17 -2.90 13.53
C GLY A 483 2.27 -2.11 12.57
N MET A 484 1.89 -0.89 12.94
CA MET A 484 0.95 -0.08 12.15
C MET A 484 1.62 0.69 11.01
N VAL A 485 0.99 0.75 9.84
CA VAL A 485 1.39 1.64 8.71
C VAL A 485 1.70 3.06 9.20
N ASN A 486 2.85 3.62 8.77
CA ASN A 486 3.25 4.97 9.13
C ASN A 486 3.88 5.70 7.93
N LEU A 487 3.05 6.43 7.17
CA LEU A 487 3.45 7.15 5.97
C LEU A 487 4.45 8.27 6.25
N LYS A 488 4.44 8.90 7.43
CA LYS A 488 5.42 9.91 7.82
C LYS A 488 6.85 9.35 7.86
N LYS A 489 7.02 8.11 8.33
CA LYS A 489 8.32 7.42 8.33
C LYS A 489 8.60 6.76 6.97
N ALA A 490 7.59 6.23 6.29
CA ALA A 490 7.74 5.57 4.99
C ALA A 490 8.24 6.48 3.86
N ILE A 491 7.85 7.76 3.85
CA ILE A 491 8.32 8.75 2.84
C ILE A 491 9.75 9.26 3.06
N GLU A 492 10.44 8.78 4.10
CA GLU A 492 11.81 9.15 4.51
C GLU A 492 12.85 8.04 4.24
N GLY A 493 12.49 7.00 3.50
CA GLY A 493 13.34 5.88 3.10
C GLY A 493 13.15 4.65 3.99
N TYR A 494 13.99 3.64 3.83
CA TYR A 494 13.96 2.43 4.67
C TYR A 494 14.12 2.75 6.17
N GLY A 495 13.50 1.95 7.04
CA GLY A 495 13.92 1.87 8.46
C GLY A 495 14.94 0.75 8.71
N GLN A 496 14.97 -0.24 7.82
CA GLN A 496 15.87 -1.39 7.88
C GLN A 496 16.00 -2.00 6.48
N PHE A 497 17.18 -2.48 6.10
CA PHE A 497 17.32 -3.43 5.01
C PHE A 497 17.00 -4.83 5.53
N ARG A 498 15.84 -5.37 5.15
CA ARG A 498 15.34 -6.67 5.64
C ARG A 498 16.11 -7.85 5.02
N VAL A 499 16.56 -7.66 3.78
CA VAL A 499 17.44 -8.54 2.99
C VAL A 499 18.52 -7.69 2.32
N ASP A 500 19.57 -8.32 1.78
CA ASP A 500 20.59 -7.60 1.01
C ASP A 500 19.93 -6.82 -0.13
N THR A 501 20.11 -5.49 -0.11
CA THR A 501 19.31 -4.54 -0.89
C THR A 501 20.19 -3.86 -1.94
N ASP A 502 19.88 -4.08 -3.21
CA ASP A 502 20.55 -3.43 -4.35
C ASP A 502 19.64 -2.38 -4.98
N VAL A 503 20.05 -1.12 -4.99
CA VAL A 503 19.26 -0.01 -5.54
C VAL A 503 19.98 0.58 -6.75
N ASN A 504 19.28 0.63 -7.88
CA ASN A 504 19.69 1.34 -9.08
C ASN A 504 18.84 2.60 -9.26
N MET A 505 19.40 3.75 -8.92
CA MET A 505 18.68 5.00 -8.89
C MET A 505 18.54 5.61 -10.29
N VAL A 506 17.51 5.22 -11.04
CA VAL A 506 17.31 5.64 -12.45
C VAL A 506 16.33 6.81 -12.64
N ALA A 507 15.57 7.18 -11.61
CA ALA A 507 14.52 8.20 -11.68
C ALA A 507 14.57 9.14 -10.47
N LYS A 508 14.14 10.39 -10.68
CA LYS A 508 14.00 11.40 -9.63
C LYS A 508 12.92 10.98 -8.62
N ALA A 509 13.12 11.25 -7.34
CA ALA A 509 12.13 11.05 -6.29
C ALA A 509 10.79 11.78 -6.57
N GLY A 510 9.68 11.16 -6.21
CA GLY A 510 8.35 11.77 -6.28
C GLY A 510 8.10 12.75 -5.13
N GLY A 511 7.12 13.63 -5.34
CA GLY A 511 6.75 14.67 -4.38
C GLY A 511 7.72 15.87 -4.33
N THR A 512 7.44 16.79 -3.41
CA THR A 512 8.19 18.03 -3.21
C THR A 512 9.19 17.91 -2.07
N HIS A 513 10.46 18.16 -2.38
CA HIS A 513 11.53 18.37 -1.41
C HIS A 513 12.10 19.78 -1.49
N TRP A 514 12.85 20.23 -0.49
CA TRP A 514 13.48 21.56 -0.55
C TRP A 514 14.59 21.68 -1.63
N TRP A 515 15.09 20.55 -2.13
CA TRP A 515 16.01 20.44 -3.27
C TRP A 515 15.30 20.10 -4.59
N ASN A 516 14.09 20.62 -4.86
CA ASN A 516 13.30 20.24 -6.04
C ASN A 516 13.86 20.77 -7.39
N ASP A 517 15.06 20.32 -7.79
CA ASP A 517 15.67 20.58 -9.09
C ASP A 517 15.49 19.40 -10.07
N ALA A 518 16.04 19.50 -11.28
CA ALA A 518 15.83 18.53 -12.35
C ALA A 518 16.68 17.24 -12.25
N ARG A 519 17.53 17.09 -11.23
CA ARG A 519 18.44 15.94 -11.09
C ARG A 519 17.71 14.69 -10.60
N VAL A 520 18.28 13.53 -10.94
CA VAL A 520 17.98 12.26 -10.27
C VAL A 520 18.62 12.32 -8.87
N TRP A 521 17.85 12.78 -7.88
CA TRP A 521 18.32 12.99 -6.51
C TRP A 521 17.26 12.58 -5.48
N ASP A 522 17.69 11.99 -4.36
CA ASP A 522 16.87 11.71 -3.18
C ASP A 522 17.68 11.79 -1.88
N VAL A 523 16.98 11.92 -0.75
CA VAL A 523 17.54 11.84 0.60
C VAL A 523 16.65 10.92 1.44
N TRP A 524 17.27 9.94 2.10
CA TRP A 524 16.65 9.14 3.14
C TRP A 524 17.14 9.65 4.50
N THR A 525 16.20 9.98 5.39
CA THR A 525 16.48 10.62 6.69
C THR A 525 16.25 9.71 7.88
N ASN A 526 15.65 8.54 7.68
CA ASN A 526 15.57 7.49 8.68
C ASN A 526 16.97 6.94 9.03
N ASP A 527 17.14 6.51 10.28
CA ASP A 527 18.24 5.67 10.72
C ASP A 527 18.05 4.25 10.14
N ILE A 528 19.00 3.75 9.34
CA ILE A 528 18.85 2.48 8.62
C ILE A 528 19.73 1.39 9.24
N SER A 529 19.13 0.27 9.61
CA SER A 529 19.79 -0.93 10.15
C SER A 529 19.65 -2.14 9.21
N GLY A 530 20.12 -3.34 9.61
CA GLY A 530 19.81 -4.59 8.93
C GLY A 530 20.90 -5.11 7.99
N ALA A 531 20.50 -5.70 6.86
CA ALA A 531 21.33 -6.41 5.88
C ALA A 531 22.23 -5.49 5.03
N ALA A 532 22.97 -6.02 4.06
CA ALA A 532 23.91 -5.22 3.26
C ALA A 532 23.19 -4.32 2.24
N PHE A 533 23.83 -3.20 1.88
CA PHE A 533 23.34 -2.24 0.89
C PHE A 533 24.32 -2.10 -0.28
N SER A 534 23.80 -2.17 -1.50
CA SER A 534 24.53 -1.86 -2.73
C SER A 534 23.86 -0.70 -3.45
N PHE A 535 24.64 0.32 -3.80
CA PHE A 535 24.17 1.51 -4.51
C PHE A 535 24.75 1.62 -5.92
N ASN A 536 23.85 1.87 -6.87
CA ASN A 536 24.11 2.05 -8.28
C ASN A 536 23.25 3.22 -8.81
N SER A 537 23.67 3.82 -9.92
CA SER A 537 22.80 4.64 -10.75
C SER A 537 23.30 4.69 -12.19
N ASP A 538 22.53 4.13 -13.11
CA ASP A 538 22.75 4.27 -14.55
C ASP A 538 22.47 5.69 -15.07
N ALA A 539 21.72 6.49 -14.28
CA ALA A 539 21.39 7.89 -14.58
C ALA A 539 22.38 8.90 -13.97
N GLY A 540 23.45 8.45 -13.29
CA GLY A 540 24.39 9.33 -12.58
C GLY A 540 23.78 10.06 -11.37
N GLY A 541 22.71 9.50 -10.82
CA GLY A 541 21.93 10.05 -9.72
C GLY A 541 22.64 10.06 -8.36
N TRP A 542 22.07 10.81 -7.43
CA TRP A 542 22.61 11.04 -6.08
C TRP A 542 21.62 10.64 -5.00
N LEU A 543 22.01 9.69 -4.14
CA LEU A 543 21.29 9.33 -2.93
C LEU A 543 22.06 9.82 -1.71
N ARG A 544 21.40 10.51 -0.78
CA ARG A 544 21.96 10.83 0.54
C ARG A 544 21.32 9.96 1.63
N LEU A 545 22.13 9.32 2.45
CA LEU A 545 21.72 8.71 3.71
C LEU A 545 22.06 9.67 4.85
N ALA A 546 21.03 10.28 5.44
CA ALA A 546 21.17 11.35 6.43
C ALA A 546 20.99 10.88 7.88
N GLY A 547 20.33 9.73 8.11
CA GLY A 547 20.25 9.10 9.43
C GLY A 547 21.56 8.46 9.88
N ASN A 548 21.57 7.98 11.12
CA ASN A 548 22.66 7.24 11.73
C ASN A 548 22.52 5.75 11.42
N ASN A 549 23.40 5.23 10.57
CA ASN A 549 23.20 3.93 9.94
C ASN A 549 24.04 2.82 10.57
N SER A 550 23.46 1.63 10.66
CA SER A 550 24.02 0.44 11.33
C SER A 550 23.82 -0.86 10.54
N PHE A 551 23.64 -0.75 9.22
CA PHE A 551 23.40 -1.89 8.33
C PHE A 551 24.68 -2.69 8.01
N ALA A 552 24.53 -3.94 7.56
CA ALA A 552 25.59 -4.95 7.65
C ALA A 552 26.82 -4.70 6.76
N GLY A 553 26.68 -3.96 5.66
CA GLY A 553 27.80 -3.65 4.76
C GLY A 553 27.38 -2.70 3.65
N LEU A 554 28.36 -2.05 3.01
CA LEU A 554 28.13 -1.05 1.96
C LEU A 554 29.01 -1.29 0.74
N THR A 555 28.38 -1.40 -0.44
CA THR A 555 29.03 -1.37 -1.74
C THR A 555 28.50 -0.19 -2.58
N VAL A 556 29.41 0.56 -3.21
CA VAL A 556 29.05 1.63 -4.17
C VAL A 556 29.66 1.31 -5.53
N ASN A 557 28.84 1.17 -6.56
CA ASN A 557 29.26 0.78 -7.91
C ASN A 557 29.18 1.94 -8.92
N SER A 558 28.16 2.79 -8.82
CA SER A 558 27.93 3.93 -9.72
C SER A 558 27.04 4.99 -9.06
N GLY A 559 26.83 6.14 -9.72
CA GLY A 559 26.14 7.30 -9.14
C GLY A 559 26.94 8.01 -8.05
N THR A 560 26.26 8.79 -7.21
CA THR A 560 26.81 9.38 -5.98
C THR A 560 26.03 8.89 -4.77
N LEU A 561 26.70 8.24 -3.81
CA LEU A 561 26.16 8.00 -2.48
C LEU A 561 26.79 8.99 -1.50
N GLU A 562 25.98 9.73 -0.77
CA GLU A 562 26.44 10.65 0.27
C GLU A 562 25.99 10.17 1.66
N LEU A 563 26.91 10.13 2.61
CA LEU A 563 26.65 9.82 4.02
C LEU A 563 26.82 11.09 4.84
N THR A 564 25.80 11.49 5.61
CA THR A 564 25.88 12.70 6.49
C THR A 564 25.64 12.44 7.98
N GLY A 565 25.08 11.28 8.35
CA GLY A 565 24.93 10.87 9.76
C GLY A 565 26.18 10.18 10.34
N ASP A 566 26.03 9.50 11.48
CA ASP A 566 27.04 8.59 12.04
C ASP A 566 26.80 7.15 11.56
N ASN A 567 27.78 6.57 10.86
CA ASN A 567 27.63 5.28 10.17
C ASN A 567 28.58 4.24 10.80
N THR A 568 27.98 3.20 11.38
CA THR A 568 28.69 2.09 12.06
C THR A 568 28.24 0.77 11.45
N LEU A 569 28.83 0.40 10.32
CA LEU A 569 28.36 -0.73 9.51
C LEU A 569 28.96 -2.06 9.99
N GLY A 570 28.34 -3.18 9.63
CA GLY A 570 28.79 -4.53 10.03
C GLY A 570 30.09 -5.01 9.34
N SER A 571 30.47 -4.41 8.20
CA SER A 571 31.63 -4.79 7.39
C SER A 571 32.41 -3.57 6.90
N ASP A 572 33.59 -3.79 6.33
CA ASP A 572 34.31 -2.78 5.55
C ASP A 572 33.47 -2.31 4.35
N VAL A 573 33.69 -1.06 3.93
CA VAL A 573 33.03 -0.43 2.79
C VAL A 573 33.85 -0.62 1.53
N VAL A 574 33.19 -1.00 0.43
CA VAL A 574 33.80 -1.18 -0.88
C VAL A 574 33.22 -0.18 -1.87
N VAL A 575 34.09 0.48 -2.64
CA VAL A 575 33.68 1.35 -3.74
C VAL A 575 34.35 0.88 -5.02
N ASN A 576 33.56 0.39 -5.96
CA ASN A 576 34.01 -0.11 -7.26
C ASN A 576 33.95 0.98 -8.34
N GLY A 577 33.10 1.99 -8.15
CA GLY A 577 32.92 3.12 -9.07
C GLY A 577 32.00 4.18 -8.49
N GLY A 578 31.64 5.18 -9.32
CA GLY A 578 30.83 6.32 -8.86
C GLY A 578 31.55 7.22 -7.86
N VAL A 579 30.79 7.81 -6.93
CA VAL A 579 31.28 8.68 -5.87
C VAL A 579 30.72 8.22 -4.52
N LEU A 580 31.60 7.98 -3.54
CA LEU A 580 31.21 7.91 -2.13
C LEU A 580 31.61 9.22 -1.45
N ARG A 581 30.61 10.02 -1.05
CA ARG A 581 30.81 11.30 -0.36
C ARG A 581 30.57 11.14 1.14
N ASN A 582 31.63 11.17 1.94
CA ASN A 582 31.50 11.19 3.40
C ASN A 582 31.50 12.65 3.89
N ASN A 583 30.34 13.10 4.35
CA ASN A 583 30.11 14.41 4.98
C ASN A 583 29.67 14.26 6.45
N GLY A 584 29.76 13.06 7.02
CA GLY A 584 29.41 12.74 8.41
C GLY A 584 30.53 11.95 9.08
N THR A 585 30.16 10.89 9.81
CA THR A 585 31.10 9.93 10.41
C THR A 585 30.93 8.56 9.76
N LEU A 586 32.02 7.88 9.40
CA LEU A 586 32.03 6.48 8.95
C LEU A 586 33.05 5.70 9.77
N ARG A 587 32.64 4.62 10.45
CA ARG A 587 33.48 3.90 11.44
C ARG A 587 34.09 2.59 10.94
N ASN A 588 34.14 2.44 9.63
CA ASN A 588 34.55 1.23 8.93
C ASN A 588 35.81 1.54 8.11
N LYS A 589 36.61 0.53 7.77
CA LYS A 589 37.65 0.71 6.75
C LYS A 589 36.99 0.87 5.38
N VAL A 590 37.59 1.68 4.51
CA VAL A 590 37.14 1.90 3.12
C VAL A 590 38.19 1.37 2.15
N THR A 591 37.75 0.58 1.18
CA THR A 591 38.56 0.13 0.04
C THR A 591 37.97 0.72 -1.25
N LEU A 592 38.71 1.64 -1.87
CA LEU A 592 38.33 2.28 -3.12
C LEU A 592 39.03 1.59 -4.30
N ASN A 593 38.33 0.66 -4.95
CA ASN A 593 38.76 -0.08 -6.14
C ASN A 593 38.62 0.75 -7.43
N GLY A 594 37.81 1.82 -7.40
CA GLY A 594 37.56 2.72 -8.52
C GLY A 594 36.65 3.88 -8.09
N GLY A 595 36.41 4.84 -8.99
CA GLY A 595 35.56 6.00 -8.69
C GLY A 595 36.26 7.04 -7.80
N LEU A 596 35.49 7.72 -6.94
CA LEU A 596 35.92 8.86 -6.15
C LEU A 596 35.44 8.76 -4.68
N TYR A 597 36.35 8.93 -3.72
CA TYR A 597 36.01 9.27 -2.33
C TYR A 597 36.08 10.79 -2.13
N ALA A 598 35.06 11.41 -1.56
CA ALA A 598 34.99 12.86 -1.40
C ALA A 598 34.30 13.32 -0.11
N GLY A 599 34.30 14.62 0.16
CA GLY A 599 33.56 15.25 1.25
C GLY A 599 34.44 15.68 2.42
N ALA A 600 33.82 16.25 3.45
CA ALA A 600 34.50 16.88 4.60
C ALA A 600 34.26 16.15 5.95
N GLY A 601 33.89 14.86 5.89
CA GLY A 601 33.59 14.05 7.07
C GLY A 601 34.81 13.44 7.76
N ALA A 602 34.54 12.56 8.73
CA ALA A 602 35.53 11.75 9.42
C ALA A 602 35.37 10.26 9.10
N LEU A 603 36.49 9.61 8.80
CA LEU A 603 36.62 8.16 8.68
C LEU A 603 37.33 7.64 9.93
N HIS A 604 36.78 6.66 10.64
CA HIS A 604 37.40 5.98 11.78
C HIS A 604 37.76 4.54 11.41
N GLY A 605 38.64 4.41 10.43
CA GLY A 605 39.14 3.16 9.89
C GLY A 605 40.26 3.44 8.90
N ASP A 606 40.97 2.39 8.48
CA ASP A 606 41.97 2.49 7.43
C ASP A 606 41.33 2.83 6.07
N PHE A 607 42.07 3.52 5.21
CA PHE A 607 41.68 3.87 3.85
C PHE A 607 42.66 3.30 2.83
N HIS A 608 42.16 2.51 1.89
CA HIS A 608 42.95 1.94 0.81
C HIS A 608 42.48 2.47 -0.55
N LEU A 609 43.33 3.26 -1.20
CA LEU A 609 43.11 3.84 -2.52
C LEU A 609 43.84 3.00 -3.58
N ALA A 610 43.10 2.11 -4.25
CA ALA A 610 43.63 1.22 -5.28
C ALA A 610 43.60 1.85 -6.68
N GLN A 611 44.33 1.24 -7.62
CA GLN A 611 44.53 1.72 -8.99
C GLN A 611 43.21 2.09 -9.69
N GLY A 612 43.15 3.27 -10.32
CA GLY A 612 41.94 3.79 -10.97
C GLY A 612 41.01 4.57 -10.03
N GLY A 613 41.19 4.44 -8.71
CA GLY A 613 40.51 5.24 -7.70
C GLY A 613 41.02 6.68 -7.59
N SER A 614 40.15 7.55 -7.07
CA SER A 614 40.46 8.96 -6.79
C SER A 614 40.01 9.39 -5.38
N ILE A 615 40.68 10.38 -4.79
CA ILE A 615 40.24 11.07 -3.57
C ILE A 615 40.17 12.59 -3.80
N ALA A 616 39.14 13.25 -3.26
CA ALA A 616 38.96 14.70 -3.26
C ALA A 616 38.51 15.17 -1.86
N PRO A 617 39.46 15.49 -0.96
CA PRO A 617 39.15 15.98 0.38
C PRO A 617 38.32 17.27 0.37
N GLY A 618 37.44 17.43 1.36
CA GLY A 618 36.71 18.67 1.60
C GLY A 618 35.43 18.84 0.77
N ASN A 619 34.84 20.04 0.94
CA ASN A 619 33.76 20.57 0.12
C ASN A 619 34.24 21.83 -0.65
N SER A 620 35.55 21.91 -0.95
CA SER A 620 36.21 22.93 -1.79
C SER A 620 35.99 24.38 -1.30
N ILE A 621 36.68 24.87 -0.27
CA ILE A 621 37.82 24.28 0.46
C ILE A 621 37.39 23.67 1.79
N GLY A 622 37.87 22.48 2.13
CA GLY A 622 37.63 21.84 3.43
C GLY A 622 38.65 20.77 3.84
N THR A 623 38.39 20.14 4.98
CA THR A 623 39.20 19.04 5.52
C THR A 623 38.42 17.73 5.50
N LEU A 624 39.07 16.64 5.10
CA LEU A 624 38.62 15.25 5.27
C LEU A 624 39.57 14.57 6.28
N THR A 625 39.03 13.87 7.26
CA THR A 625 39.85 13.23 8.31
C THR A 625 39.83 11.70 8.18
N ILE A 626 41.01 11.08 8.27
CA ILE A 626 41.20 9.63 8.34
C ILE A 626 41.84 9.31 9.70
N ASN A 627 41.00 8.89 10.65
CA ASN A 627 41.39 8.37 11.95
C ASN A 627 41.82 6.90 11.84
N GLY A 628 42.84 6.65 11.03
CA GLY A 628 43.39 5.34 10.64
C GLY A 628 44.61 5.53 9.74
N ASN A 629 45.06 4.47 9.06
CA ASN A 629 46.14 4.55 8.07
C ASN A 629 45.59 4.88 6.67
N TYR A 630 46.36 5.63 5.90
CA TYR A 630 46.09 5.95 4.50
C TYR A 630 47.10 5.26 3.59
N VAL A 631 46.64 4.49 2.61
CA VAL A 631 47.48 3.85 1.59
C VAL A 631 47.02 4.27 0.20
N GLN A 632 47.93 4.86 -0.58
CA GLN A 632 47.70 5.25 -1.96
C GLN A 632 48.56 4.42 -2.91
N GLN A 633 47.93 3.78 -3.91
CA GLN A 633 48.62 3.00 -4.93
C GLN A 633 48.97 3.83 -6.19
N ALA A 634 49.89 3.31 -7.01
CA ALA A 634 50.16 3.86 -8.34
C ALA A 634 48.89 3.86 -9.23
N GLY A 635 48.79 4.83 -10.14
CA GLY A 635 47.64 4.97 -11.04
C GLY A 635 46.36 5.52 -10.39
N THR A 636 46.49 6.15 -9.22
CA THR A 636 45.42 6.86 -8.50
C THR A 636 45.48 8.36 -8.72
N ARG A 637 44.42 9.10 -8.31
CA ARG A 637 44.39 10.57 -8.34
C ARG A 637 44.04 11.16 -6.99
N PHE A 638 44.74 12.22 -6.60
CA PHE A 638 44.43 13.04 -5.42
C PHE A 638 44.08 14.44 -5.91
N PHE A 639 42.80 14.82 -5.86
CA PHE A 639 42.33 16.16 -6.20
C PHE A 639 42.48 17.09 -5.01
N VAL A 640 42.92 18.32 -5.28
CA VAL A 640 43.18 19.34 -4.28
C VAL A 640 42.72 20.69 -4.83
N ASP A 641 41.64 21.28 -4.29
CA ASP A 641 41.38 22.69 -4.54
C ASP A 641 42.39 23.56 -3.79
N MET A 642 42.79 24.65 -4.44
CA MET A 642 43.77 25.61 -3.97
C MET A 642 43.23 27.01 -4.20
N ALA A 643 43.38 27.89 -3.21
CA ALA A 643 43.10 29.32 -3.34
C ALA A 643 44.22 30.13 -2.67
N PRO A 644 44.70 31.22 -3.29
CA PRO A 644 45.75 32.03 -2.69
C PRO A 644 45.23 32.76 -1.42
N PRO A 645 46.09 33.01 -0.42
CA PRO A 645 47.54 32.81 -0.46
C PRO A 645 48.02 31.39 -0.13
N ASP A 646 47.31 30.61 0.68
CA ASP A 646 47.76 29.29 1.15
C ASP A 646 46.62 28.33 1.52
N SER A 647 45.37 28.72 1.25
CA SER A 647 44.19 27.88 1.46
C SER A 647 44.18 26.71 0.48
N THR A 648 43.91 25.52 0.99
CA THR A 648 43.83 24.29 0.17
C THR A 648 42.98 23.25 0.89
N ASP A 649 42.39 22.33 0.13
CA ASP A 649 41.79 21.13 0.72
C ASP A 649 42.82 20.31 1.49
N LYS A 650 42.38 19.66 2.58
CA LYS A 650 43.25 18.91 3.47
C LYS A 650 42.77 17.49 3.68
N LEU A 651 43.68 16.53 3.55
CA LEU A 651 43.56 15.20 4.13
C LEU A 651 44.37 15.15 5.43
N GLU A 652 43.70 14.93 6.55
CA GLU A 652 44.33 14.80 7.87
C GLU A 652 44.27 13.35 8.33
N VAL A 653 45.43 12.70 8.40
CA VAL A 653 45.57 11.28 8.76
C VAL A 653 46.17 11.16 10.17
N THR A 654 45.55 10.39 11.07
CA THR A 654 46.11 10.18 12.43
C THR A 654 47.06 8.98 12.49
N GLY A 655 46.86 7.98 11.63
CA GLY A 655 47.81 6.88 11.42
C GLY A 655 48.94 7.28 10.48
N THR A 656 49.50 6.28 9.79
CA THR A 656 50.53 6.49 8.76
C THR A 656 49.92 6.84 7.40
N ALA A 657 50.63 7.61 6.58
CA ALA A 657 50.34 7.78 5.16
C ALA A 657 51.43 7.11 4.30
N THR A 658 51.04 6.17 3.45
CA THR A 658 51.95 5.43 2.55
C THR A 658 51.58 5.72 1.10
N LEU A 659 52.51 6.34 0.37
CA LEU A 659 52.34 6.79 -1.02
C LEU A 659 53.17 5.93 -1.97
N ASN A 660 52.53 4.94 -2.60
CA ASN A 660 53.19 4.07 -3.60
C ASN A 660 53.08 4.68 -5.02
N GLY A 661 53.11 6.01 -5.16
CA GLY A 661 52.83 6.74 -6.39
C GLY A 661 51.37 7.25 -6.51
N GLY A 662 51.02 7.72 -7.71
CA GLY A 662 49.72 8.33 -8.02
C GLY A 662 49.91 9.64 -8.80
N THR A 663 48.88 10.50 -8.80
CA THR A 663 48.95 11.83 -9.41
C THR A 663 48.17 12.84 -8.59
N VAL A 664 48.83 13.90 -8.13
CA VAL A 664 48.15 15.05 -7.51
C VAL A 664 47.60 15.96 -8.61
N VAL A 665 46.31 16.26 -8.53
CA VAL A 665 45.57 17.12 -9.46
C VAL A 665 45.23 18.43 -8.73
N ALA A 666 46.08 19.43 -8.94
CA ALA A 666 45.91 20.78 -8.40
C ALA A 666 44.80 21.54 -9.15
N VAL A 667 43.66 21.75 -8.50
CA VAL A 667 42.53 22.53 -9.02
C VAL A 667 42.66 23.96 -8.50
N ARG A 668 42.75 24.93 -9.41
CA ARG A 668 43.01 26.34 -9.06
C ARG A 668 41.71 27.12 -8.99
N MET A 669 41.35 27.60 -7.80
CA MET A 669 40.31 28.61 -7.64
C MET A 669 40.81 29.98 -8.15
N PRO A 670 39.92 30.95 -8.44
CA PRO A 670 40.31 32.26 -8.94
C PRO A 670 41.28 33.01 -8.01
N GLY A 671 42.39 33.51 -8.55
CA GLY A 671 43.35 34.34 -7.82
C GLY A 671 44.76 34.36 -8.44
N VAL A 672 45.68 35.10 -7.81
CA VAL A 672 47.09 35.20 -8.23
C VAL A 672 47.94 34.25 -7.39
N TYR A 673 48.63 33.33 -8.07
CA TYR A 673 49.50 32.34 -7.45
C TYR A 673 50.96 32.78 -7.54
N GLY A 674 51.66 32.78 -6.41
CA GLY A 674 53.08 33.14 -6.33
C GLY A 674 53.98 31.98 -6.75
N LEU A 675 55.07 32.28 -7.46
CA LEU A 675 56.11 31.28 -7.70
C LEU A 675 56.78 30.90 -6.37
N GLY A 676 56.85 29.60 -6.07
CA GLY A 676 57.42 29.09 -4.80
C GLY A 676 56.44 29.06 -3.61
N GLN A 677 55.19 29.46 -3.82
CA GLN A 677 54.10 29.33 -2.83
C GLN A 677 53.86 27.85 -2.50
N ARG A 678 53.68 27.54 -1.21
CA ARG A 678 53.53 26.17 -0.69
C ARG A 678 52.14 25.97 -0.12
N TYR A 679 51.56 24.80 -0.37
CA TYR A 679 50.23 24.41 0.07
C TYR A 679 50.31 23.05 0.75
N ASN A 680 49.78 22.93 1.97
CA ASN A 680 49.84 21.73 2.79
C ASN A 680 48.49 21.01 2.74
N PHE A 681 48.35 20.06 1.81
CA PHE A 681 47.10 19.33 1.53
C PHE A 681 47.03 17.92 2.12
N LEU A 682 48.12 17.42 2.70
CA LEU A 682 48.20 16.11 3.36
C LEU A 682 49.03 16.21 4.63
N THR A 683 48.52 15.69 5.73
CA THR A 683 49.26 15.50 6.99
C THR A 683 49.05 14.08 7.53
N ALA A 684 50.05 13.53 8.20
CA ALA A 684 50.00 12.19 8.79
C ALA A 684 50.72 12.16 10.14
N GLN A 685 49.99 11.97 11.24
CA GLN A 685 50.55 12.02 12.60
C GLN A 685 51.44 10.80 12.91
N GLY A 686 51.10 9.62 12.38
CA GLY A 686 51.95 8.43 12.42
C GLY A 686 53.15 8.47 11.46
N GLY A 687 53.28 9.53 10.66
CA GLY A 687 54.34 9.71 9.68
C GLY A 687 53.91 9.46 8.23
N LEU A 688 54.64 10.05 7.29
CA LEU A 688 54.42 9.95 5.85
C LEU A 688 55.62 9.28 5.19
N SER A 689 55.35 8.34 4.27
CA SER A 689 56.36 7.57 3.53
C SER A 689 55.95 7.37 2.08
N GLY A 690 56.94 7.17 1.20
CA GLY A 690 56.71 6.98 -0.24
C GLY A 690 56.96 8.25 -1.08
N GLN A 691 56.39 8.27 -2.28
CA GLN A 691 56.56 9.34 -3.30
C GLN A 691 55.31 9.51 -4.19
#